data_AF-A0AAD8YAU0-F1
#
_entry.id   AF-A0AAD8YAU0-F1
#
_cell.length_a   1.000
_cell.length_b   1.000
_cell.length_c   1.000
_cell.angle_alpha   90.00
_cell.angle_beta   90.00
_cell.angle_gamma   90.00
#
_symmetry.space_group_name_H-M   'P 1'
#
loop_
_entity.id
_entity.type
_entity.pdbx_description
1 polymer ?
#
loop_
_entity_poly.entity_id
_entity_poly.type
_entity_poly.pdbx_seq_one_letter_code
_entity_poly.pdbx_strand_id
1 'polypeptide(L)'
;MMESPEKGATTIETINRNAPYGNNPLQGDIGNMANLTPKAKSDGRALYNILTSILSDLSTLEESLSNNVLRNIDNRAQLKAASISEESRDLAIKLMEQMDELKKLAKSMRPPKASKSPFPSGEEEESEYDDDDSDVGPEAVRQHLEEQAASSSPTPIGMIKSAIEAVSDMIDPKPHKYIFGLDVIRGCVLARHRGARQFWVNRSGSNAFGGNGKLDVIVIPSPVSESESQQVQMPLSPRDGRSPLKTAERSGRKAVLYCNPNAGLSEVATGMGLTSGNIDGNAEGKDPSQRSWTTYYTEHGYDIYLFNYAGYGRSYGGNSWNESASEFAPGFVGAMKRIIFNTFIGFTPSSESLKADATAVAAHIVENIGVDQLIIHGESIGGMGAAGAARALTAGSTATGRSSTVSLLVCDRTFCNLNAVAQRLVGSWTGNAINLLTPTWSTDVAHDFLAARCPKVVANDASDEIIHDHSSLKSGISFAKELTKGSTNNVGWIMKPPLQYRLADLTSQALPTKNPPTWPADKHISFDESFHFAACARRLGKLATAAKKQAAEALSDDEEGIELSYLSDESSNKSTRGVFAQSNNSSSTSSALIQMWTKLSCCDGLCGSPLGASVKEGMDVSISWLTSVLIFGSHVLAGNAEKRLKKNQAINTSIGLTNFDSDTFQIEDFDSRPDGHDEYALIAHAIPIPEVLSSLKDLVAENKIPEVENELKYVIGCLTYIVSRLTSKENGISSTKRRFKPNNSEDNTVGCFLNLHCGHNNHYSTEERDQLMALIRRCCDGDPV
;
A
#
# COMPACT_ATOMS: atom_id res chain seq x y z
N MET A 1 -5.38 48.86 55.91
CA MET A 1 -6.73 48.24 55.80
C MET A 1 -7.01 47.99 54.33
N MET A 2 -7.45 46.77 54.02
CA MET A 2 -7.57 46.11 52.70
C MET A 2 -6.28 45.42 52.22
N GLU A 3 -6.12 44.20 52.73
CA GLU A 3 -5.29 43.13 52.17
C GLU A 3 -5.96 42.55 50.91
N SER A 4 -5.12 42.25 49.92
CA SER A 4 -5.43 41.55 48.68
C SER A 4 -5.28 40.04 48.89
N PRO A 5 -6.19 39.17 48.42
CA PRO A 5 -6.07 37.74 48.65
C PRO A 5 -5.05 37.11 47.70
N GLU A 6 -4.07 36.44 48.29
CA GLU A 6 -3.20 35.47 47.61
C GLU A 6 -4.05 34.33 47.02
N LYS A 7 -3.96 34.15 45.70
CA LYS A 7 -4.45 32.93 45.05
C LYS A 7 -3.35 31.88 45.15
N GLY A 8 -3.57 30.90 46.01
CA GLY A 8 -2.76 29.68 46.08
C GLY A 8 -2.83 28.92 44.76
N ALA A 9 -1.68 28.74 44.11
CA ALA A 9 -1.49 27.75 43.07
C ALA A 9 -1.28 26.39 43.75
N THR A 10 -2.31 25.55 43.74
CA THR A 10 -2.20 24.15 44.13
C THR A 10 -1.46 23.39 43.02
N THR A 11 -0.26 22.91 43.35
CA THR A 11 0.58 22.07 42.51
C THR A 11 -0.11 20.72 42.28
N ILE A 12 -0.71 20.53 41.10
CA ILE A 12 -1.20 19.23 40.61
C ILE A 12 0.00 18.50 39.99
N GLU A 13 0.86 17.88 40.80
CA GLU A 13 2.05 17.18 40.26
C GLU A 13 2.15 15.69 40.59
N THR A 14 1.25 15.10 41.40
CA THR A 14 1.59 13.79 42.00
C THR A 14 0.67 12.61 41.70
N ILE A 15 -0.41 12.74 40.91
CA ILE A 15 -1.37 11.63 40.72
C ILE A 15 -1.26 10.93 39.35
N ASN A 16 -0.61 11.51 38.34
CA ASN A 16 -0.79 11.08 36.94
C ASN A 16 0.32 10.20 36.31
N ARG A 17 1.10 9.44 37.09
CA ARG A 17 2.20 8.63 36.51
C ARG A 17 1.86 7.20 36.09
N ASN A 18 0.67 6.68 36.43
CA ASN A 18 0.39 5.25 36.27
C ASN A 18 -0.77 4.89 35.33
N ALA A 19 -1.35 5.85 34.60
CA ALA A 19 -2.33 5.48 33.57
C ALA A 19 -1.57 4.85 32.38
N PRO A 20 -1.96 3.65 31.89
CA PRO A 20 -1.42 3.07 30.66
C PRO A 20 -1.76 3.88 29.40
N TYR A 21 -2.60 4.90 29.53
CA TYR A 21 -2.96 5.86 28.49
C TYR A 21 -2.05 7.09 28.60
N GLY A 22 -1.34 7.43 27.53
CA GLY A 22 -0.25 8.40 27.55
C GLY A 22 -0.68 9.80 27.99
N ASN A 23 -0.09 10.29 29.08
CA ASN A 23 -0.19 11.68 29.53
C ASN A 23 0.76 12.60 28.75
N ASN A 24 0.71 12.55 27.42
CA ASN A 24 1.43 13.54 26.63
C ASN A 24 0.73 14.89 26.82
N PRO A 25 1.43 15.95 27.28
CA PRO A 25 0.84 17.29 27.24
C PRO A 25 0.55 17.57 25.76
N LEU A 26 -0.73 17.70 25.41
CA LEU A 26 -1.15 18.10 24.07
C LEU A 26 -0.59 19.50 23.81
N GLN A 27 0.64 19.58 23.29
CA GLN A 27 1.33 20.81 22.94
C GLN A 27 1.09 21.09 21.47
N GLY A 28 0.42 22.19 21.18
CA GLY A 28 0.04 22.61 19.83
C GLY A 28 -1.39 23.15 19.79
N ASP A 29 -1.82 23.62 18.62
CA ASP A 29 -3.19 24.14 18.38
C ASP A 29 -4.28 23.03 18.36
N ILE A 30 -4.01 21.88 19.00
CA ILE A 30 -4.98 20.81 19.21
C ILE A 30 -6.06 21.39 20.12
N GLY A 31 -7.13 21.90 19.52
CA GLY A 31 -8.17 22.62 20.25
C GLY A 31 -8.49 24.02 19.70
N ASN A 32 -7.98 24.43 18.54
CA ASN A 32 -8.62 25.54 17.82
C ASN A 32 -9.99 25.09 17.28
N MET A 33 -10.95 25.00 18.19
CA MET A 33 -12.34 24.66 17.93
C MET A 33 -13.10 25.79 17.23
N ALA A 34 -12.43 26.84 16.74
CA ALA A 34 -13.09 27.97 16.07
C ALA A 34 -14.03 27.49 14.95
N ASN A 35 -13.62 26.45 14.23
CA ASN A 35 -14.34 25.89 13.08
C ASN A 35 -15.50 24.93 13.43
N LEU A 36 -15.71 24.61 14.72
CA LEU A 36 -16.83 23.77 15.15
C LEU A 36 -18.12 24.57 15.25
N THR A 37 -19.23 23.95 14.84
CA THR A 37 -20.57 24.52 15.06
C THR A 37 -20.84 24.72 16.57
N PRO A 38 -21.67 25.70 16.97
CA PRO A 38 -22.03 25.88 18.37
C PRO A 38 -22.62 24.62 19.01
N LYS A 39 -23.41 23.85 18.24
CA LYS A 39 -23.96 22.56 18.66
C LYS A 39 -22.83 21.55 18.94
N ALA A 40 -21.91 21.35 18.00
CA ALA A 40 -20.77 20.48 18.20
C ALA A 40 -19.97 20.88 19.46
N LYS A 41 -19.67 22.17 19.67
CA LYS A 41 -19.00 22.65 20.90
C LYS A 41 -19.77 22.28 22.18
N SER A 42 -21.10 22.36 22.15
CA SER A 42 -21.96 21.95 23.27
C SER A 42 -21.89 20.44 23.50
N ASP A 43 -22.07 19.66 22.45
CA ASP A 43 -22.06 18.19 22.49
C ASP A 43 -20.70 17.68 23.00
N GLY A 44 -19.59 18.29 22.56
CA GLY A 44 -18.24 17.96 23.02
C GLY A 44 -18.00 18.25 24.50
N ARG A 45 -18.54 19.36 25.02
CA ARG A 45 -18.49 19.66 26.48
C ARG A 45 -19.32 18.68 27.28
N ALA A 46 -20.51 18.32 26.81
CA ALA A 46 -21.35 17.33 27.46
C ALA A 46 -20.64 15.97 27.51
N LEU A 47 -20.03 15.56 26.39
CA LEU A 47 -19.27 14.31 26.31
C LEU A 47 -18.08 14.31 27.27
N TYR A 48 -17.28 15.39 27.27
CA TYR A 48 -16.14 15.53 28.17
C TYR A 48 -16.54 15.43 29.65
N ASN A 49 -17.61 16.10 30.05
CA ASN A 49 -18.09 16.07 31.44
C ASN A 49 -18.54 14.67 31.85
N ILE A 50 -19.28 13.97 30.97
CA ILE A 50 -19.73 12.60 31.23
C ILE A 50 -18.53 11.65 31.33
N LEU A 51 -17.58 11.70 30.38
CA LEU A 51 -16.38 10.86 30.41
C LEU A 51 -15.51 11.13 31.64
N THR A 52 -15.34 12.39 32.04
CA THR A 52 -14.60 12.76 33.26
C THR A 52 -15.27 12.18 34.50
N SER A 53 -16.60 12.25 34.58
CA SER A 53 -17.39 11.68 35.67
C SER A 53 -17.21 10.15 35.74
N ILE A 54 -17.32 9.47 34.60
CA ILE A 54 -17.13 8.02 34.48
C ILE A 54 -15.72 7.61 34.92
N LEU A 55 -14.68 8.31 34.45
CA LEU A 55 -13.30 7.99 34.82
C LEU A 55 -13.05 8.20 36.32
N SER A 56 -13.62 9.25 36.92
CA SER A 56 -13.55 9.49 38.36
C SER A 56 -14.26 8.38 39.14
N ASP A 57 -15.45 7.97 38.71
CA ASP A 57 -16.22 6.90 39.35
C ASP A 57 -15.53 5.54 39.18
N LEU A 58 -14.93 5.26 38.02
CA LEU A 58 -14.16 4.05 37.75
C LEU A 58 -12.89 3.98 38.63
N SER A 59 -12.15 5.08 38.76
CA SER A 59 -10.98 5.16 39.65
C SER A 59 -11.37 4.90 41.10
N THR A 60 -12.50 5.47 41.55
CA THR A 60 -13.01 5.27 42.91
C THR A 60 -13.44 3.81 43.12
N LEU A 61 -14.08 3.21 42.11
CA LEU A 61 -14.46 1.80 42.13
C LEU A 61 -13.22 0.88 42.16
N GLU A 62 -12.19 1.18 41.37
CA GLU A 62 -10.94 0.42 41.34
C GLU A 62 -10.23 0.50 42.69
N GLU A 63 -10.13 1.68 43.32
CA GLU A 63 -9.57 1.83 44.66
C GLU A 63 -10.36 1.05 45.72
N SER A 64 -11.70 1.09 45.64
CA SER A 64 -12.61 0.35 46.52
C SER A 64 -12.45 -1.17 46.38
N LEU A 65 -12.35 -1.67 45.14
CA LEU A 65 -12.21 -3.09 44.82
C LEU A 65 -10.78 -3.62 45.03
N SER A 66 -9.76 -2.78 44.83
CA SER A 66 -8.34 -3.14 44.97
C SER A 66 -7.99 -3.64 46.36
N ASN A 67 -8.67 -3.12 47.38
CA ASN A 67 -8.38 -3.47 48.77
C ASN A 67 -8.86 -4.88 49.17
N ASN A 68 -9.84 -5.47 48.48
CA ASN A 68 -10.43 -6.77 48.87
C ASN A 68 -10.61 -7.79 47.74
N VAL A 69 -10.92 -7.36 46.51
CA VAL A 69 -11.30 -8.27 45.41
C VAL A 69 -10.14 -8.46 44.44
N LEU A 70 -9.56 -7.38 43.90
CA LEU A 70 -8.53 -7.49 42.87
C LEU A 70 -7.23 -8.12 43.40
N ARG A 71 -6.87 -7.86 44.67
CA ARG A 71 -5.72 -8.53 45.33
C ARG A 71 -5.90 -10.05 45.52
N ASN A 72 -7.15 -10.52 45.56
CA ASN A 72 -7.49 -11.92 45.81
C ASN A 72 -7.95 -12.65 44.54
N ILE A 73 -7.85 -12.01 43.36
CA ILE A 73 -8.38 -12.55 42.10
C ILE A 73 -7.75 -13.91 41.74
N ASP A 74 -6.49 -14.12 42.11
CA ASP A 74 -5.76 -15.38 41.91
C ASP A 74 -6.03 -16.43 43.00
N ASN A 75 -6.63 -16.05 44.14
CA ASN A 75 -6.93 -16.95 45.24
C ASN A 75 -8.44 -17.22 45.36
N ARG A 76 -8.89 -18.25 44.62
CA ARG A 76 -10.30 -18.64 44.52
C ARG A 76 -11.00 -18.90 45.86
N ALA A 77 -10.26 -19.31 46.90
CA ALA A 77 -10.82 -19.53 48.23
C ALA A 77 -11.09 -18.21 48.97
N GLN A 78 -10.16 -17.26 48.88
CA GLN A 78 -10.30 -15.92 49.45
C GLN A 78 -11.30 -15.07 48.67
N LEU A 79 -11.36 -15.23 47.35
CA LEU A 79 -12.35 -14.55 46.49
C LEU A 79 -13.79 -14.93 46.86
N LYS A 80 -14.03 -16.19 47.25
CA LYS A 80 -15.35 -16.64 47.74
C LYS A 80 -15.73 -16.03 49.08
N ALA A 81 -14.74 -15.64 49.90
CA ALA A 81 -14.95 -15.01 51.20
C ALA A 81 -14.99 -13.48 51.10
N ALA A 82 -14.49 -12.89 50.01
CA ALA A 82 -14.52 -11.46 49.77
C ALA A 82 -15.97 -11.01 49.50
N SER A 83 -16.52 -10.17 50.38
CA SER A 83 -17.79 -9.49 50.14
C SER A 83 -17.53 -8.17 49.40
N ILE A 84 -18.31 -7.92 48.35
CA ILE A 84 -18.35 -6.61 47.69
C ILE A 84 -19.05 -5.65 48.65
N SER A 85 -18.38 -4.55 49.01
CA SER A 85 -18.96 -3.54 49.89
C SER A 85 -20.20 -2.91 49.27
N GLU A 86 -21.12 -2.42 50.09
CA GLU A 86 -22.30 -1.70 49.62
C GLU A 86 -21.91 -0.46 48.81
N GLU A 87 -20.88 0.26 49.25
CA GLU A 87 -20.29 1.41 48.53
C GLU A 87 -19.79 1.03 47.13
N SER A 88 -19.10 -0.11 46.98
CA SER A 88 -18.64 -0.59 45.67
C SER A 88 -19.82 -0.96 44.76
N ARG A 89 -20.92 -1.49 45.33
CA ARG A 89 -22.12 -1.82 44.57
C ARG A 89 -22.83 -0.56 44.08
N ASP A 90 -22.95 0.45 44.93
CA ASP A 90 -23.58 1.72 44.58
C ASP A 90 -22.77 2.47 43.52
N LEU A 91 -21.44 2.46 43.62
CA LEU A 91 -20.55 2.99 42.58
C LEU A 91 -20.72 2.25 41.25
N ALA A 92 -20.85 0.92 41.27
CA ALA A 92 -21.07 0.14 40.05
C ALA A 92 -22.43 0.47 39.40
N ILE A 93 -23.50 0.66 40.18
CA ILE A 93 -24.82 1.08 39.69
C ILE A 93 -24.73 2.46 39.05
N LYS A 94 -24.12 3.42 39.76
CA LYS A 94 -23.89 4.79 39.26
C LYS A 94 -23.11 4.79 37.94
N LEU A 95 -22.10 3.93 37.82
CA LEU A 95 -21.30 3.80 36.60
C LEU A 95 -22.13 3.23 35.44
N MET A 96 -23.04 2.27 35.70
CA MET A 96 -23.98 1.78 34.67
C MET A 96 -24.96 2.87 34.22
N GLU A 97 -25.46 3.70 35.13
CA GLU A 97 -26.35 4.81 34.80
C GLU A 97 -25.64 5.85 33.91
N GLN A 98 -24.41 6.22 34.26
CA GLN A 98 -23.58 7.11 33.45
C GLN A 98 -23.23 6.52 32.09
N MET A 99 -23.00 5.20 32.00
CA MET A 99 -22.84 4.51 30.72
C MET A 99 -24.08 4.63 29.85
N ASP A 100 -25.27 4.55 30.42
CA ASP A 100 -26.51 4.73 29.66
C ASP A 100 -26.74 6.18 29.25
N GLU A 101 -26.34 7.16 30.06
CA GLU A 101 -26.29 8.58 29.66
C GLU A 101 -25.32 8.80 28.51
N LEU A 102 -24.12 8.22 28.57
CA LEU A 102 -23.13 8.27 27.50
C LEU A 102 -23.69 7.66 26.21
N LYS A 103 -24.37 6.51 26.27
CA LYS A 103 -25.03 5.89 25.11
C LYS A 103 -26.10 6.79 24.51
N LYS A 104 -26.93 7.44 25.34
CA LYS A 104 -27.96 8.40 24.87
C LYS A 104 -27.32 9.61 24.20
N LEU A 105 -26.27 10.17 24.81
CA LEU A 105 -25.52 11.27 24.23
C LEU A 105 -24.90 10.86 22.89
N ALA A 106 -24.22 9.71 22.82
CA ALA A 106 -23.65 9.18 21.59
C ALA A 106 -24.69 9.01 20.48
N LYS A 107 -25.89 8.49 20.80
CA LYS A 107 -27.01 8.39 19.84
C LYS A 107 -27.46 9.77 19.34
N SER A 108 -27.51 10.78 20.21
CA SER A 108 -27.91 12.15 19.85
C SER A 108 -26.89 12.90 18.96
N MET A 109 -25.62 12.49 19.02
CA MET A 109 -24.53 13.03 18.19
C MET A 109 -24.47 12.40 16.79
N ARG A 110 -25.23 11.33 16.54
CA ARG A 110 -25.25 10.68 15.21
C ARG A 110 -25.75 11.66 14.13
N PRO A 111 -25.20 11.58 12.92
CA PRO A 111 -25.75 12.32 11.78
C PRO A 111 -27.24 12.07 11.63
N PRO A 112 -28.07 13.10 11.36
CA PRO A 112 -29.39 12.83 10.82
C PRO A 112 -29.20 12.02 9.54
N LYS A 113 -29.83 10.84 9.45
CA LYS A 113 -29.83 10.03 8.22
C LYS A 113 -30.18 10.95 7.06
N ALA A 114 -29.35 10.98 6.01
CA ALA A 114 -29.57 11.86 4.88
C ALA A 114 -31.00 11.62 4.37
N SER A 115 -31.85 12.65 4.47
CA SER A 115 -33.24 12.53 4.03
C SER A 115 -33.23 12.06 2.59
N LYS A 116 -33.94 10.95 2.31
CA LYS A 116 -34.12 10.36 0.98
C LYS A 116 -34.24 11.47 -0.06
N SER A 117 -33.49 11.34 -1.16
CA SER A 117 -33.48 12.34 -2.24
C SER A 117 -34.92 12.67 -2.66
N PRO A 118 -35.20 13.88 -3.17
CA PRO A 118 -36.57 14.34 -3.48
C PRO A 118 -37.23 13.60 -4.65
N PHE A 119 -36.67 12.49 -5.13
CA PHE A 119 -37.28 11.64 -6.14
C PHE A 119 -38.17 10.58 -5.48
N PRO A 120 -39.44 10.42 -5.92
CA PRO A 120 -40.38 9.47 -5.35
C PRO A 120 -39.99 8.04 -5.77
N SER A 121 -39.16 7.37 -4.96
CA SER A 121 -39.06 5.91 -4.98
C SER A 121 -40.18 5.34 -4.11
N GLY A 122 -40.87 4.32 -4.62
CA GLY A 122 -42.08 3.73 -4.03
C GLY A 122 -41.95 3.33 -2.57
N GLU A 123 -43.12 3.27 -1.91
CA GLU A 123 -43.31 2.83 -0.53
C GLU A 123 -42.85 1.38 -0.36
N GLU A 124 -41.59 1.17 0.04
CA GLU A 124 -41.13 -0.10 0.61
C GLU A 124 -41.00 0.05 2.12
N GLU A 125 -41.63 -0.88 2.83
CA GLU A 125 -41.67 -0.98 4.29
C GLU A 125 -40.24 -0.98 4.88
N GLU A 126 -39.99 -0.07 5.82
CA GLU A 126 -38.77 -0.01 6.62
C GLU A 126 -38.66 -1.28 7.48
N SER A 127 -38.06 -2.32 6.92
CA SER A 127 -37.51 -3.43 7.69
C SER A 127 -36.17 -2.98 8.27
N GLU A 128 -36.07 -3.13 9.59
CA GLU A 128 -34.87 -2.93 10.41
C GLU A 128 -33.81 -3.97 10.00
N TYR A 129 -33.20 -3.79 8.84
CA TYR A 129 -31.98 -4.52 8.48
C TYR A 129 -30.81 -3.83 9.16
N ASP A 130 -30.09 -4.60 9.98
CA ASP A 130 -28.77 -4.25 10.48
C ASP A 130 -27.90 -3.80 9.30
N ASP A 131 -27.37 -2.57 9.40
CA ASP A 131 -26.37 -2.04 8.47
C ASP A 131 -25.11 -2.92 8.60
N ASP A 132 -25.07 -4.02 7.84
CA ASP A 132 -23.82 -4.71 7.53
C ASP A 132 -22.98 -3.73 6.71
N ASP A 133 -21.96 -3.17 7.37
CA ASP A 133 -20.88 -2.34 6.81
C ASP A 133 -20.16 -3.11 5.69
N SER A 134 -20.79 -3.21 4.53
CA SER A 134 -20.18 -3.75 3.32
C SER A 134 -19.20 -2.71 2.78
N ASP A 135 -17.92 -3.06 2.86
CA ASP A 135 -16.80 -2.29 2.33
C ASP A 135 -17.09 -1.84 0.88
N VAL A 136 -17.01 -0.53 0.65
CA VAL A 136 -17.14 0.07 -0.69
C VAL A 136 -15.85 -0.21 -1.48
N GLY A 137 -15.71 -1.44 -1.98
CA GLY A 137 -14.59 -1.87 -2.78
C GLY A 137 -14.60 -1.27 -4.21
N PRO A 138 -13.49 -1.37 -4.96
CA PRO A 138 -13.39 -0.89 -6.34
C PRO A 138 -14.42 -1.56 -7.27
N GLU A 139 -14.77 -2.81 -6.99
CA GLU A 139 -15.82 -3.52 -7.74
C GLU A 139 -17.21 -2.99 -7.43
N ALA A 140 -17.48 -2.53 -6.21
CA ALA A 140 -18.73 -1.82 -5.89
C ALA A 140 -18.77 -0.46 -6.58
N VAL A 141 -17.65 0.28 -6.66
CA VAL A 141 -17.56 1.52 -7.43
C VAL A 141 -17.72 1.26 -8.92
N ARG A 142 -17.08 0.22 -9.46
CA ARG A 142 -17.16 -0.18 -10.85
C ARG A 142 -18.57 -0.63 -11.20
N GLN A 143 -19.18 -1.49 -10.39
CA GLN A 143 -20.56 -1.94 -10.53
C GLN A 143 -21.51 -0.75 -10.43
N HIS A 144 -21.28 0.18 -9.50
CA HIS A 144 -22.08 1.41 -9.41
C HIS A 144 -21.92 2.30 -10.66
N LEU A 145 -20.70 2.41 -11.22
CA LEU A 145 -20.45 3.12 -12.47
C LEU A 145 -21.06 2.41 -13.68
N GLU A 146 -21.02 1.09 -13.72
CA GLU A 146 -21.62 0.24 -14.77
C GLU A 146 -23.16 0.27 -14.68
N GLU A 147 -23.75 0.25 -13.48
CA GLU A 147 -25.18 0.42 -13.21
C GLU A 147 -25.65 1.84 -13.55
N GLN A 148 -24.85 2.87 -13.26
CA GLN A 148 -25.12 4.24 -13.71
C GLN A 148 -25.00 4.39 -15.24
N ALA A 149 -24.06 3.68 -15.87
CA ALA A 149 -23.89 3.63 -17.32
C ALA A 149 -25.00 2.82 -18.02
N ALA A 150 -25.57 1.82 -17.35
CA ALA A 150 -26.68 1.01 -17.85
C ALA A 150 -28.03 1.73 -17.69
N SER A 151 -28.20 2.55 -16.65
CA SER A 151 -29.46 3.26 -16.36
C SER A 151 -29.58 4.63 -17.03
N SER A 152 -28.50 5.19 -17.57
CA SER A 152 -28.52 6.46 -18.31
C SER A 152 -27.64 6.38 -19.55
N SER A 153 -28.15 6.77 -20.73
CA SER A 153 -27.37 6.84 -21.96
C SER A 153 -26.05 7.60 -21.70
N PRO A 154 -24.87 6.98 -21.83
CA PRO A 154 -23.63 7.53 -21.30
C PRO A 154 -23.17 8.62 -22.25
N THR A 155 -23.56 9.86 -21.97
CA THR A 155 -22.84 10.99 -22.56
C THR A 155 -21.51 11.09 -21.82
N PRO A 156 -20.37 11.22 -22.52
CA PRO A 156 -19.07 11.50 -21.88
C PRO A 156 -19.12 12.67 -20.88
N ILE A 157 -20.08 13.57 -21.05
CA ILE A 157 -20.37 14.71 -20.17
C ILE A 157 -20.84 14.25 -18.77
N GLY A 158 -21.63 13.18 -18.65
CA GLY A 158 -22.11 12.65 -17.36
C GLY A 158 -20.97 12.10 -16.50
N MET A 159 -20.07 11.31 -17.10
CA MET A 159 -18.87 10.81 -16.42
C MET A 159 -17.93 11.96 -16.01
N ILE A 160 -17.74 12.96 -16.88
CA ILE A 160 -16.95 14.15 -16.57
C ILE A 160 -17.59 14.92 -15.40
N LYS A 161 -18.92 15.02 -15.34
CA LYS A 161 -19.63 15.72 -14.27
C LYS A 161 -19.47 15.00 -12.92
N SER A 162 -19.66 13.68 -12.85
CA SER A 162 -19.45 12.92 -11.62
C SER A 162 -17.99 12.97 -11.15
N ALA A 163 -17.03 12.92 -12.07
CA ALA A 163 -15.61 13.11 -11.75
C ALA A 163 -15.32 14.53 -11.22
N ILE A 164 -15.93 15.57 -11.81
CA ILE A 164 -15.81 16.95 -11.33
C ILE A 164 -16.51 17.14 -9.98
N GLU A 165 -17.65 16.51 -9.72
CA GLU A 165 -18.35 16.56 -8.43
C GLU A 165 -17.52 15.89 -7.33
N ALA A 166 -16.94 14.71 -7.60
CA ALA A 166 -16.02 14.05 -6.69
C ALA A 166 -14.76 14.90 -6.42
N VAL A 167 -14.21 15.53 -7.45
CA VAL A 167 -13.07 16.46 -7.32
C VAL A 167 -13.47 17.75 -6.58
N SER A 168 -14.70 18.24 -6.76
CA SER A 168 -15.22 19.44 -6.09
C SER A 168 -15.41 19.20 -4.60
N ASP A 169 -16.00 18.08 -4.21
CA ASP A 169 -16.16 17.72 -2.80
C ASP A 169 -14.80 17.42 -2.13
N MET A 170 -13.79 17.02 -2.91
CA MET A 170 -12.40 16.91 -2.46
C MET A 170 -11.71 18.28 -2.28
N ILE A 171 -12.04 19.29 -3.11
CA ILE A 171 -11.40 20.62 -3.10
C ILE A 171 -12.00 21.58 -2.06
N ASP A 172 -13.30 21.48 -1.74
CA ASP A 172 -13.99 22.32 -0.74
C ASP A 172 -14.88 21.46 0.19
N PRO A 173 -14.27 20.65 1.09
CA PRO A 173 -15.03 19.81 1.99
C PRO A 173 -15.95 20.66 2.88
N LYS A 174 -17.20 20.23 3.03
CA LYS A 174 -18.19 20.93 3.88
C LYS A 174 -17.67 21.02 5.33
N PRO A 175 -17.96 22.13 6.06
CA PRO A 175 -17.58 22.24 7.47
C PRO A 175 -18.03 21.03 8.29
N HIS A 176 -17.14 20.52 9.15
CA HIS A 176 -17.45 19.35 9.98
C HIS A 176 -18.61 19.68 10.93
N LYS A 177 -19.71 18.93 10.80
CA LYS A 177 -20.88 19.07 11.68
C LYS A 177 -20.67 18.45 13.07
N TYR A 178 -19.59 17.70 13.27
CA TYR A 178 -19.35 16.84 14.43
C TYR A 178 -18.07 17.20 15.18
N ILE A 179 -18.04 16.88 16.47
CA ILE A 179 -16.85 17.04 17.32
C ILE A 179 -15.74 16.05 16.98
N PHE A 180 -16.08 14.89 16.41
CA PHE A 180 -15.15 13.85 16.00
C PHE A 180 -14.50 14.18 14.66
N GLY A 181 -13.94 15.39 14.55
CA GLY A 181 -13.12 15.79 13.43
C GLY A 181 -11.73 15.19 13.51
N LEU A 182 -10.91 15.47 12.49
CA LEU A 182 -9.52 15.00 12.40
C LEU A 182 -8.66 15.42 13.61
N ASP A 183 -9.00 16.52 14.27
CA ASP A 183 -8.26 16.97 15.45
C ASP A 183 -8.45 16.06 16.67
N VAL A 184 -9.65 15.48 16.85
CA VAL A 184 -9.90 14.49 17.92
C VAL A 184 -9.18 13.20 17.61
N ILE A 185 -9.30 12.72 16.36
CA ILE A 185 -8.56 11.54 15.87
C ILE A 185 -7.06 11.74 16.12
N ARG A 186 -6.51 12.90 15.77
CA ARG A 186 -5.10 13.22 16.03
C ARG A 186 -4.76 13.28 17.52
N GLY A 187 -5.62 13.87 18.34
CA GLY A 187 -5.46 13.87 19.79
C GLY A 187 -5.40 12.46 20.36
N CYS A 188 -6.23 11.55 19.85
CA CYS A 188 -6.20 10.13 20.20
C CYS A 188 -4.89 9.46 19.76
N VAL A 189 -4.40 9.72 18.54
CA VAL A 189 -3.10 9.23 18.06
C VAL A 189 -1.98 9.69 18.99
N LEU A 190 -1.93 10.97 19.32
CA LEU A 190 -0.89 11.53 20.19
C LEU A 190 -0.98 10.98 21.62
N ALA A 191 -2.18 10.75 22.15
CA ALA A 191 -2.35 10.14 23.48
C ALA A 191 -2.01 8.64 23.49
N ARG A 192 -2.18 7.94 22.37
CA ARG A 192 -1.91 6.49 22.24
C ARG A 192 -0.43 6.16 22.39
N HIS A 193 0.46 7.03 21.91
CA HIS A 193 1.88 6.74 21.84
C HIS A 193 2.68 7.60 22.81
N ARG A 194 3.33 6.99 23.79
CA ARG A 194 4.18 7.69 24.77
C ARG A 194 5.27 8.51 24.08
N GLY A 195 5.38 9.79 24.44
CA GLY A 195 6.39 10.70 23.88
C GLY A 195 6.08 11.21 22.48
N ALA A 196 4.93 10.83 21.89
CA ALA A 196 4.50 11.40 20.62
C ALA A 196 4.31 12.91 20.72
N ARG A 197 4.77 13.62 19.69
CA ARG A 197 4.77 15.08 19.64
C ARG A 197 4.48 15.57 18.24
N GLN A 198 3.93 16.78 18.16
CA GLN A 198 3.56 17.45 16.92
C GLN A 198 4.39 18.72 16.77
N PHE A 199 4.83 19.01 15.54
CA PHE A 199 5.56 20.23 15.22
C PHE A 199 5.35 20.63 13.76
N TRP A 200 5.67 21.89 13.46
CA TRP A 200 5.56 22.44 12.12
C TRP A 200 6.89 22.39 11.38
N VAL A 201 6.86 21.92 10.14
CA VAL A 201 7.98 22.04 9.20
C VAL A 201 7.65 23.11 8.16
N ASN A 202 8.55 24.07 7.97
CA ASN A 202 8.38 25.07 6.92
C ASN A 202 8.62 24.42 5.55
N ARG A 203 7.75 24.71 4.58
CA ARG A 203 7.94 24.25 3.21
C ARG A 203 9.10 24.99 2.57
N SER A 204 10.06 24.26 2.03
CA SER A 204 11.16 24.80 1.23
C SER A 204 10.70 24.96 -0.21
N GLY A 205 10.32 26.18 -0.61
CA GLY A 205 9.91 26.47 -1.98
C GLY A 205 9.92 27.96 -2.30
N SER A 206 10.86 28.38 -3.16
CA SER A 206 11.05 29.74 -3.65
C SER A 206 10.30 30.01 -4.97
N ASN A 207 9.16 29.36 -5.20
CA ASN A 207 8.41 29.65 -6.41
C ASN A 207 7.86 31.07 -6.29
N ALA A 208 7.91 31.85 -7.37
CA ALA A 208 7.47 33.25 -7.43
C ALA A 208 6.01 33.49 -6.95
N PHE A 209 5.24 32.41 -6.78
CA PHE A 209 3.86 32.39 -6.29
C PHE A 209 3.62 31.41 -5.11
N GLY A 210 4.64 30.68 -4.65
CA GLY A 210 4.52 29.72 -3.55
C GLY A 210 4.84 30.38 -2.20
N GLY A 211 3.83 30.58 -1.37
CA GLY A 211 3.98 31.22 -0.06
C GLY A 211 4.71 30.36 0.97
N ASN A 212 4.98 30.97 2.14
CA ASN A 212 5.59 30.33 3.33
C ASN A 212 4.60 29.35 3.99
N GLY A 213 4.28 28.25 3.31
CA GLY A 213 3.43 27.20 3.85
C GLY A 213 4.11 26.40 4.97
N LYS A 214 3.30 25.68 5.75
CA LYS A 214 3.77 24.79 6.82
C LYS A 214 3.14 23.41 6.70
N LEU A 215 3.93 22.40 7.05
CA LEU A 215 3.55 21.00 7.09
C LEU A 215 3.42 20.57 8.54
N ASP A 216 2.28 19.96 8.84
CA ASP A 216 1.99 19.40 10.15
C ASP A 216 2.64 18.03 10.26
N VAL A 217 3.60 17.88 11.18
CA VAL A 217 4.39 16.66 11.35
C VAL A 217 4.18 16.10 12.75
N ILE A 218 3.84 14.83 12.82
CA ILE A 218 3.74 14.03 14.04
C ILE A 218 4.94 13.11 14.08
N VAL A 219 5.65 13.07 15.21
CA VAL A 219 6.65 12.04 15.47
C VAL A 219 6.22 11.18 16.64
N ILE A 220 6.36 9.87 16.45
CA ILE A 220 6.11 8.86 17.45
C ILE A 220 7.46 8.19 17.75
N PRO A 221 8.06 8.41 18.93
CA PRO A 221 9.36 7.86 19.26
C PRO A 221 9.27 6.35 19.51
N SER A 222 10.35 5.63 19.20
CA SER A 222 10.45 4.23 19.60
C SER A 222 10.64 4.11 21.12
N PRO A 223 9.92 3.20 21.81
CA PRO A 223 10.13 2.95 23.23
C PRO A 223 11.49 2.33 23.54
N VAL A 224 12.11 1.64 22.57
CA VAL A 224 13.42 0.98 22.73
C VAL A 224 14.52 2.03 22.96
N SER A 225 14.35 3.23 22.42
CA SER A 225 15.31 4.32 22.57
C SER A 225 15.38 4.89 24.00
N GLU A 226 14.36 4.70 24.84
CA GLU A 226 14.33 5.27 26.19
C GLU A 226 15.27 4.56 27.17
N SER A 227 15.56 3.27 26.99
CA SER A 227 16.36 2.50 27.95
C SER A 227 17.84 2.91 27.98
N GLU A 228 18.37 3.48 26.89
CA GLU A 228 19.75 3.99 26.84
C GLU A 228 19.85 5.51 27.12
N SER A 229 18.75 6.25 27.04
CA SER A 229 18.77 7.72 26.98
C SER A 229 18.12 8.45 28.17
N GLN A 230 17.87 7.75 29.29
CA GLN A 230 17.41 8.34 30.55
C GLN A 230 18.42 9.34 31.17
N GLN A 231 18.56 10.53 30.58
CA GLN A 231 18.81 11.82 31.26
C GLN A 231 18.87 13.04 30.32
N VAL A 232 18.60 12.93 29.01
CA VAL A 232 18.62 14.12 28.14
C VAL A 232 17.23 14.76 28.08
N GLN A 233 16.90 15.57 29.09
CA GLN A 233 15.80 16.54 29.00
C GLN A 233 16.08 17.49 27.83
N MET A 234 15.35 17.33 26.73
CA MET A 234 15.31 18.35 25.69
C MET A 234 14.56 19.57 26.23
N PRO A 235 15.17 20.77 26.26
CA PRO A 235 14.53 21.96 26.80
C PRO A 235 13.34 22.37 25.92
N LEU A 236 12.14 22.43 26.52
CA LEU A 236 10.85 22.71 25.86
C LEU A 236 10.63 24.19 25.50
N SER A 237 11.67 24.97 25.21
CA SER A 237 11.54 26.31 24.63
C SER A 237 12.86 26.83 24.06
N PRO A 238 12.85 27.54 22.91
CA PRO A 238 13.99 28.30 22.46
C PRO A 238 14.15 29.51 23.40
N ARG A 239 15.00 29.39 24.43
CA ARG A 239 15.50 30.56 25.15
C ARG A 239 16.72 31.07 24.40
N ASP A 240 16.56 32.22 23.74
CA ASP A 240 17.66 32.97 23.14
C ASP A 240 18.74 33.22 24.21
N GLY A 241 19.96 32.74 23.96
CA GLY A 241 21.14 33.09 24.75
C GLY A 241 21.89 31.94 25.45
N ARG A 242 21.52 30.66 25.28
CA ARG A 242 22.37 29.56 25.75
C ARG A 242 23.39 29.13 24.68
N SER A 243 24.66 29.30 25.03
CA SER A 243 25.83 28.79 24.31
C SER A 243 25.70 27.30 23.96
N PRO A 244 26.20 26.85 22.79
CA PRO A 244 26.00 25.50 22.29
C PRO A 244 26.51 24.47 23.30
N LEU A 245 25.57 23.68 23.83
CA LEU A 245 25.87 22.57 24.73
C LEU A 245 26.81 21.61 24.01
N LYS A 246 27.93 21.26 24.65
CA LYS A 246 28.88 20.26 24.15
C LYS A 246 28.12 18.98 23.82
N THR A 247 28.28 18.55 22.58
CA THR A 247 27.77 17.33 21.95
C THR A 247 28.09 16.10 22.79
N ALA A 248 27.17 15.68 23.65
CA ALA A 248 27.07 14.26 23.99
C ALA A 248 26.86 13.50 22.67
N GLU A 249 27.63 12.44 22.43
CA GLU A 249 27.61 11.66 21.19
C GLU A 249 26.18 11.20 20.90
N ARG A 250 25.50 11.90 19.98
CA ARG A 250 24.13 11.59 19.53
C ARG A 250 24.07 10.48 18.47
N SER A 251 25.16 9.73 18.34
CA SER A 251 25.38 8.75 17.30
C SER A 251 24.37 7.59 17.43
N GLY A 252 23.55 7.40 16.40
CA GLY A 252 22.76 6.19 16.21
C GLY A 252 21.25 6.41 16.11
N ARG A 253 20.76 7.63 15.93
CA ARG A 253 19.30 7.86 15.80
C ARG A 253 18.79 7.32 14.46
N LYS A 254 17.84 6.40 14.53
CA LYS A 254 17.17 5.79 13.38
C LYS A 254 15.74 6.28 13.28
N ALA A 255 15.33 6.67 12.08
CA ALA A 255 13.96 7.12 11.85
C ALA A 255 13.40 6.63 10.52
N VAL A 256 12.07 6.60 10.45
CA VAL A 256 11.29 6.35 9.25
C VAL A 256 10.42 7.58 8.98
N LEU A 257 10.61 8.21 7.81
CA LEU A 257 9.63 9.14 7.26
C LEU A 257 8.61 8.33 6.47
N TYR A 258 7.36 8.31 6.95
CA TYR A 258 6.27 7.63 6.29
C TYR A 258 5.44 8.60 5.45
N CYS A 259 5.55 8.46 4.13
CA CYS A 259 4.79 9.17 3.13
C CYS A 259 3.49 8.40 2.87
N ASN A 260 2.41 8.90 3.44
CA ASN A 260 1.09 8.24 3.49
C ASN A 260 0.37 8.17 2.12
N PRO A 261 -0.53 7.17 1.95
CA PRO A 261 -1.34 7.01 0.75
C PRO A 261 -2.51 8.01 0.66
N ASN A 262 -3.18 8.09 -0.49
CA ASN A 262 -4.40 8.88 -0.79
C ASN A 262 -4.38 10.34 -0.33
N ALA A 263 -3.22 10.98 -0.47
CA ALA A 263 -2.99 12.36 -0.02
C ALA A 263 -3.29 12.62 1.47
N GLY A 264 -3.48 11.54 2.23
CA GLY A 264 -2.69 11.36 3.42
C GLY A 264 -3.22 12.10 4.64
N LEU A 265 -4.20 11.50 5.29
CA LEU A 265 -4.36 11.67 6.72
C LEU A 265 -3.37 10.73 7.41
N SER A 266 -2.27 11.30 7.87
CA SER A 266 -1.26 10.63 8.70
C SER A 266 -1.87 9.83 9.85
N GLU A 267 -3.03 10.27 10.33
CA GLU A 267 -3.80 9.63 11.37
C GLU A 267 -4.27 8.22 10.98
N VAL A 268 -4.66 8.00 9.72
CA VAL A 268 -5.13 6.68 9.22
C VAL A 268 -3.97 5.68 9.17
N ALA A 269 -2.77 6.15 8.81
CA ALA A 269 -1.57 5.30 8.75
C ALA A 269 -1.17 4.70 10.12
N THR A 270 -1.68 5.25 11.22
CA THR A 270 -1.43 4.72 12.58
C THR A 270 -2.32 3.53 12.95
N GLY A 271 -3.18 3.07 12.03
CA GLY A 271 -4.13 1.99 12.28
C GLY A 271 -5.38 2.47 13.04
N MET A 272 -5.69 3.76 12.94
CA MET A 272 -7.00 4.27 13.33
C MET A 272 -7.89 4.30 12.10
N GLY A 273 -8.82 3.35 11.99
CA GLY A 273 -9.84 3.39 10.94
C GLY A 273 -10.78 4.58 11.15
N LEU A 274 -11.21 5.21 10.05
CA LEU A 274 -12.24 6.24 10.08
C LEU A 274 -13.64 5.64 10.37
N THR A 275 -13.83 4.36 10.02
CA THR A 275 -15.09 3.60 10.11
C THR A 275 -15.00 2.47 11.13
N SER A 276 -13.91 1.68 11.09
CA SER A 276 -13.63 0.65 12.07
C SER A 276 -12.77 1.23 13.20
N GLY A 277 -13.28 1.21 14.42
CA GLY A 277 -12.59 1.73 15.61
C GLY A 277 -11.17 1.14 15.78
N ASN A 278 -10.39 1.73 16.69
CA ASN A 278 -9.01 1.34 16.99
C ASN A 278 -8.78 -0.19 16.86
N ILE A 279 -7.81 -0.61 16.03
CA ILE A 279 -7.31 -1.98 16.06
C ILE A 279 -6.86 -2.25 17.50
N ASP A 280 -7.56 -3.16 18.20
CA ASP A 280 -7.37 -3.47 19.62
C ASP A 280 -5.89 -3.78 19.90
N GLY A 281 -5.17 -2.82 20.49
CA GLY A 281 -3.76 -2.99 20.85
C GLY A 281 -3.51 -4.01 21.98
N ASN A 282 -4.57 -4.48 22.65
CA ASN A 282 -4.50 -5.34 23.84
C ASN A 282 -4.96 -6.78 23.61
N ALA A 283 -5.23 -7.18 22.37
CA ALA A 283 -5.52 -8.58 22.10
C ALA A 283 -4.19 -9.36 22.01
N GLU A 284 -3.64 -9.75 23.16
CA GLU A 284 -2.46 -10.64 23.28
C GLU A 284 -2.60 -12.00 22.55
N GLY A 285 -3.73 -12.26 21.88
CA GLY A 285 -3.96 -13.42 21.02
C GLY A 285 -4.39 -13.10 19.58
N LYS A 286 -4.38 -11.84 19.12
CA LYS A 286 -4.68 -11.53 17.71
C LYS A 286 -3.42 -11.59 16.85
N ASP A 287 -3.62 -11.99 15.60
CA ASP A 287 -2.60 -12.21 14.58
C ASP A 287 -1.64 -10.99 14.47
N PRO A 288 -0.31 -11.18 14.66
CA PRO A 288 0.71 -10.14 14.47
C PRO A 288 0.62 -9.43 13.11
N SER A 289 0.00 -10.05 12.10
CA SER A 289 -0.25 -9.44 10.79
C SER A 289 -1.08 -8.15 10.86
N GLN A 290 -1.91 -7.95 11.90
CA GLN A 290 -2.79 -6.77 11.99
C GLN A 290 -2.13 -5.50 12.57
N ARG A 291 -0.83 -5.52 12.87
CA ARG A 291 -0.13 -4.32 13.39
C ARG A 291 -0.06 -3.21 12.34
N SER A 292 -0.23 -1.95 12.75
CA SER A 292 0.00 -0.80 11.86
C SER A 292 1.50 -0.58 11.61
N TRP A 293 1.84 0.13 10.52
CA TRP A 293 3.24 0.47 10.21
C TRP A 293 3.92 1.24 11.34
N THR A 294 3.19 2.13 12.01
CA THR A 294 3.66 2.86 13.21
C THR A 294 4.14 1.92 14.30
N THR A 295 3.30 0.96 14.69
CA THR A 295 3.66 -0.02 15.73
C THR A 295 4.83 -0.89 15.26
N TYR A 296 4.78 -1.37 14.02
CA TYR A 296 5.83 -2.20 13.43
C TYR A 296 7.21 -1.52 13.48
N TYR A 297 7.35 -0.26 13.05
CA TYR A 297 8.64 0.43 13.08
C TYR A 297 9.11 0.79 14.49
N THR A 298 8.20 1.24 15.35
CA THR A 298 8.54 1.64 16.72
C THR A 298 8.99 0.46 17.58
N GLU A 299 8.38 -0.71 17.42
CA GLU A 299 8.83 -1.97 18.04
C GLU A 299 10.25 -2.37 17.59
N HIS A 300 10.67 -1.95 16.40
CA HIS A 300 12.00 -2.24 15.83
C HIS A 300 13.05 -1.15 16.09
N GLY A 301 12.79 -0.19 16.99
CA GLY A 301 13.78 0.82 17.36
C GLY A 301 13.82 2.05 16.46
N TYR A 302 12.81 2.26 15.59
CA TYR A 302 12.77 3.42 14.69
C TYR A 302 11.74 4.45 15.18
N ASP A 303 12.17 5.71 15.26
CA ASP A 303 11.23 6.83 15.40
C ASP A 303 10.46 7.00 14.09
N ILE A 304 9.14 7.10 14.14
CA ILE A 304 8.34 7.30 12.92
C ILE A 304 7.84 8.74 12.83
N TYR A 305 8.05 9.34 11.67
CA TYR A 305 7.60 10.68 11.31
C TYR A 305 6.50 10.56 10.28
N LEU A 306 5.34 11.10 10.62
CA LEU A 306 4.14 11.13 9.81
C LEU A 306 3.79 12.58 9.52
N PHE A 307 3.27 12.87 8.34
CA PHE A 307 2.87 14.22 7.98
C PHE A 307 1.70 14.19 7.00
N ASN A 308 1.00 15.33 6.89
CA ASN A 308 0.02 15.54 5.84
C ASN A 308 0.64 16.41 4.74
N TYR A 309 0.38 16.11 3.47
CA TYR A 309 0.80 16.98 2.37
C TYR A 309 0.09 18.34 2.45
N ALA A 310 0.69 19.40 1.92
CA ALA A 310 0.03 20.70 1.86
C ALA A 310 -1.33 20.58 1.15
N GLY A 311 -2.36 21.23 1.70
CA GLY A 311 -3.73 21.09 1.24
C GLY A 311 -4.52 19.97 1.93
N TYR A 312 -3.86 19.15 2.75
CA TYR A 312 -4.48 18.05 3.50
C TYR A 312 -4.27 18.21 5.00
N GLY A 313 -5.27 17.77 5.78
CA GLY A 313 -5.27 17.92 7.24
C GLY A 313 -5.05 19.38 7.65
N ARG A 314 -3.99 19.63 8.44
CA ARG A 314 -3.59 20.97 8.87
C ARG A 314 -2.44 21.57 8.05
N SER A 315 -1.88 20.81 7.12
CA SER A 315 -0.78 21.27 6.28
C SER A 315 -1.30 22.21 5.20
N TYR A 316 -0.60 23.32 4.97
CA TYR A 316 -1.03 24.34 4.01
C TYR A 316 0.14 24.89 3.21
N GLY A 317 -0.16 25.31 1.97
CA GLY A 317 0.87 25.73 1.02
C GLY A 317 1.02 27.22 0.76
N GLY A 318 0.19 28.07 1.38
CA GLY A 318 0.16 29.52 1.15
C GLY A 318 0.66 30.38 2.32
N ASN A 319 0.80 31.69 2.10
CA ASN A 319 0.98 32.66 3.17
C ASN A 319 -0.22 32.63 4.11
N SER A 320 -0.04 32.99 5.39
CA SER A 320 -0.93 32.84 6.55
C SER A 320 -2.36 33.41 6.45
N TRP A 321 -2.90 33.68 5.25
CA TRP A 321 -4.27 34.12 5.03
C TRP A 321 -5.34 33.17 5.61
N ASN A 322 -4.99 31.92 5.90
CA ASN A 322 -5.84 31.00 6.67
C ASN A 322 -5.91 31.32 8.18
N GLU A 323 -4.94 32.01 8.77
CA GLU A 323 -5.01 32.43 10.18
C GLU A 323 -6.07 33.52 10.40
N SER A 324 -6.39 34.32 9.37
CA SER A 324 -7.40 35.38 9.42
C SER A 324 -8.74 35.02 8.77
N ALA A 325 -8.90 33.83 8.17
CA ALA A 325 -10.10 33.43 7.43
C ALA A 325 -11.26 32.97 8.33
N SER A 326 -11.52 33.69 9.42
CA SER A 326 -12.67 33.47 10.31
C SER A 326 -14.03 33.79 9.66
N GLU A 327 -14.05 34.24 8.40
CA GLU A 327 -15.28 34.41 7.63
C GLU A 327 -15.36 33.37 6.52
N PHE A 328 -15.64 32.12 6.93
CA PHE A 328 -16.22 31.12 6.03
C PHE A 328 -17.59 31.65 5.58
N ALA A 329 -17.64 32.38 4.46
CA ALA A 329 -18.92 32.80 3.88
C ALA A 329 -19.66 31.53 3.40
N PRO A 330 -20.78 31.14 4.05
CA PRO A 330 -21.55 29.99 3.60
C PRO A 330 -22.32 30.33 2.31
N GLY A 331 -22.73 29.31 1.56
CA GLY A 331 -23.56 29.45 0.35
C GLY A 331 -22.79 29.34 -0.97
N PHE A 332 -23.54 29.22 -2.07
CA PHE A 332 -23.04 28.94 -3.41
C PHE A 332 -21.99 29.94 -3.90
N VAL A 333 -22.15 31.23 -3.61
CA VAL A 333 -21.20 32.28 -4.00
C VAL A 333 -19.88 32.17 -3.22
N GLY A 334 -19.94 31.81 -1.93
CA GLY A 334 -18.75 31.55 -1.12
C GLY A 334 -17.98 30.32 -1.60
N ALA A 335 -18.70 29.24 -1.92
CA ALA A 335 -18.14 28.03 -2.52
C ALA A 335 -17.52 28.31 -3.89
N MET A 336 -18.22 29.01 -4.78
CA MET A 336 -17.71 29.34 -6.11
C MET A 336 -16.51 30.29 -6.06
N LYS A 337 -16.49 31.25 -5.12
CA LYS A 337 -15.31 32.10 -4.87
C LYS A 337 -14.12 31.29 -4.35
N ARG A 338 -14.35 30.32 -3.45
CA ARG A 338 -13.30 29.39 -2.97
C ARG A 338 -12.80 28.47 -4.07
N ILE A 339 -13.68 27.92 -4.91
CA ILE A 339 -13.31 27.09 -6.05
C ILE A 339 -12.48 27.91 -7.04
N ILE A 340 -12.97 29.05 -7.52
CA ILE A 340 -12.21 29.92 -8.45
C ILE A 340 -10.88 30.36 -7.82
N PHE A 341 -10.88 30.74 -6.54
CA PHE A 341 -9.64 31.10 -5.87
C PHE A 341 -8.70 29.91 -5.77
N ASN A 342 -9.12 28.75 -5.27
CA ASN A 342 -8.28 27.56 -5.11
C ASN A 342 -7.80 26.98 -6.44
N THR A 343 -8.57 27.13 -7.52
CA THR A 343 -8.20 26.66 -8.86
C THR A 343 -7.22 27.60 -9.56
N PHE A 344 -7.28 28.92 -9.32
CA PHE A 344 -6.49 29.89 -10.09
C PHE A 344 -5.47 30.71 -9.29
N ILE A 345 -5.59 30.80 -7.96
CA ILE A 345 -4.81 31.71 -7.10
C ILE A 345 -4.28 30.99 -5.82
N GLY A 346 -5.03 30.04 -5.30
CA GLY A 346 -4.69 29.25 -4.12
C GLY A 346 -3.68 28.15 -4.42
N PHE A 347 -3.09 27.62 -3.36
CA PHE A 347 -2.21 26.46 -3.48
C PHE A 347 -3.01 25.25 -3.97
N THR A 348 -2.74 24.80 -5.19
CA THR A 348 -3.26 23.53 -5.71
C THR A 348 -2.19 22.45 -5.48
N PRO A 349 -2.49 21.36 -4.77
CA PRO A 349 -1.58 20.22 -4.68
C PRO A 349 -1.21 19.73 -6.09
N SER A 350 0.07 19.77 -6.42
CA SER A 350 0.66 19.16 -7.62
C SER A 350 1.61 18.02 -7.23
N SER A 351 1.93 17.14 -8.17
CA SER A 351 2.95 16.09 -7.98
C SER A 351 4.28 16.64 -7.47
N GLU A 352 4.73 17.78 -8.01
CA GLU A 352 5.96 18.45 -7.60
C GLU A 352 5.84 18.98 -6.17
N SER A 353 4.68 19.50 -5.81
CA SER A 353 4.43 20.01 -4.46
C SER A 353 4.43 18.89 -3.43
N LEU A 354 3.88 17.72 -3.74
CA LEU A 354 3.90 16.54 -2.87
C LEU A 354 5.34 16.05 -2.66
N LYS A 355 6.13 15.99 -3.74
CA LYS A 355 7.58 15.67 -3.67
C LYS A 355 8.34 16.70 -2.85
N ALA A 356 8.06 17.99 -3.03
CA ALA A 356 8.68 19.08 -2.27
C ALA A 356 8.31 19.01 -0.77
N ASP A 357 7.07 18.65 -0.44
CA ASP A 357 6.63 18.51 0.94
C ASP A 357 7.37 17.37 1.65
N ALA A 358 7.40 16.19 1.03
CA ALA A 358 8.18 15.05 1.54
C ALA A 358 9.66 15.40 1.67
N THR A 359 10.22 16.14 0.71
CA THR A 359 11.62 16.61 0.75
C THR A 359 11.85 17.57 1.92
N ALA A 360 10.95 18.51 2.16
CA ALA A 360 11.05 19.48 3.25
C ALA A 360 11.05 18.79 4.62
N VAL A 361 10.14 17.83 4.83
CA VAL A 361 10.08 17.05 6.07
C VAL A 361 11.33 16.19 6.23
N ALA A 362 11.74 15.48 5.18
CA ALA A 362 12.94 14.63 5.22
C ALA A 362 14.22 15.45 5.52
N ALA A 363 14.38 16.60 4.88
CA ALA A 363 15.49 17.52 5.13
C ALA A 363 15.46 18.03 6.58
N HIS A 364 14.30 18.42 7.10
CA HIS A 364 14.17 18.87 8.48
C HIS A 364 14.55 17.77 9.50
N ILE A 365 14.14 16.53 9.27
CA ILE A 365 14.50 15.39 10.11
C ILE A 365 16.03 15.18 10.14
N VAL A 366 16.68 15.27 8.99
CA VAL A 366 18.14 15.11 8.90
C VAL A 366 18.87 16.32 9.50
N GLU A 367 18.53 17.53 9.08
CA GLU A 367 19.32 18.74 9.35
C GLU A 367 19.02 19.35 10.72
N ASN A 368 17.75 19.37 11.14
CA ASN A 368 17.33 20.04 12.38
C ASN A 368 17.16 19.07 13.54
N ILE A 369 16.64 17.86 13.29
CA ILE A 369 16.47 16.85 14.35
C ILE A 369 17.77 16.06 14.57
N GLY A 370 18.59 15.90 13.53
CA GLY A 370 19.87 15.19 13.60
C GLY A 370 19.69 13.68 13.64
N VAL A 371 18.85 13.14 12.75
CA VAL A 371 18.74 11.69 12.52
C VAL A 371 19.91 11.23 11.63
N ASP A 372 20.60 10.17 12.05
CA ASP A 372 21.76 9.64 11.34
C ASP A 372 21.34 8.67 10.23
N GLN A 373 20.28 7.89 10.46
CA GLN A 373 19.76 6.90 9.54
C GLN A 373 18.29 7.16 9.25
N LEU A 374 17.99 7.63 8.04
CA LEU A 374 16.63 7.91 7.60
C LEU A 374 16.17 6.87 6.57
N ILE A 375 15.11 6.15 6.90
CA ILE A 375 14.31 5.37 5.94
C ILE A 375 13.20 6.27 5.43
N ILE A 376 12.96 6.27 4.12
CA ILE A 376 11.80 6.95 3.53
C ILE A 376 10.89 5.87 2.97
N HIS A 377 9.73 5.69 3.57
CA HIS A 377 8.73 4.71 3.15
C HIS A 377 7.56 5.44 2.51
N GLY A 378 7.19 5.10 1.29
CA GLY A 378 5.99 5.62 0.64
C GLY A 378 5.08 4.52 0.13
N GLU A 379 3.80 4.58 0.51
CA GLU A 379 2.75 3.66 0.10
C GLU A 379 1.84 4.30 -0.95
N SER A 380 1.45 3.57 -2.00
CA SER A 380 0.55 4.07 -3.05
C SER A 380 1.02 5.43 -3.61
N ILE A 381 0.18 6.47 -3.67
CA ILE A 381 0.61 7.83 -4.07
C ILE A 381 1.75 8.40 -3.21
N GLY A 382 1.86 7.98 -1.95
CA GLY A 382 2.95 8.36 -1.06
C GLY A 382 4.32 7.90 -1.56
N GLY A 383 4.37 6.82 -2.36
CA GLY A 383 5.58 6.38 -3.06
C GLY A 383 6.17 7.46 -3.99
N MET A 384 5.33 8.33 -4.56
CA MET A 384 5.79 9.48 -5.35
C MET A 384 6.53 10.52 -4.49
N GLY A 385 5.97 10.86 -3.33
CA GLY A 385 6.60 11.76 -2.36
C GLY A 385 7.92 11.19 -1.86
N ALA A 386 7.91 9.90 -1.47
CA ALA A 386 9.07 9.18 -0.98
C ALA A 386 10.22 9.12 -1.99
N ALA A 387 9.94 8.72 -3.23
CA ALA A 387 10.94 8.63 -4.30
C ALA A 387 11.52 10.01 -4.65
N GLY A 388 10.66 11.04 -4.72
CA GLY A 388 11.08 12.42 -4.97
C GLY A 388 12.01 12.96 -3.88
N ALA A 389 11.67 12.73 -2.60
CA ALA A 389 12.47 13.13 -1.45
C ALA A 389 13.81 12.40 -1.40
N ALA A 390 13.80 11.07 -1.61
CA ALA A 390 15.01 10.27 -1.67
C ALA A 390 15.95 10.74 -2.79
N ARG A 391 15.42 11.01 -3.99
CA ARG A 391 16.21 11.58 -5.09
C ARG A 391 16.83 12.92 -4.70
N ALA A 392 16.04 13.84 -4.16
CA ALA A 392 16.52 15.18 -3.81
C ALA A 392 17.65 15.16 -2.77
N LEU A 393 17.48 14.38 -1.68
CA LEU A 393 18.47 14.27 -0.61
C LEU A 393 19.75 13.55 -1.05
N THR A 394 19.61 12.50 -1.86
CA THR A 394 20.78 11.73 -2.35
C THR A 394 21.56 12.48 -3.43
N ALA A 395 20.92 13.35 -4.21
CA ALA A 395 21.59 14.22 -5.18
C ALA A 395 22.50 15.26 -4.48
N GLY A 396 21.98 15.94 -3.44
CA GLY A 396 22.70 17.00 -2.72
C GLY A 396 23.91 16.50 -1.89
N SER A 397 23.86 15.26 -1.41
CA SER A 397 24.92 14.68 -0.57
C SER A 397 26.28 14.63 -1.29
N THR A 398 26.29 14.39 -2.60
CA THR A 398 27.53 14.34 -3.38
C THR A 398 28.28 15.67 -3.46
N ALA A 399 27.57 16.80 -3.39
CA ALA A 399 28.18 18.12 -3.44
C ALA A 399 28.85 18.53 -2.12
N THR A 400 28.39 17.98 -0.99
CA THR A 400 28.84 18.38 0.35
C THR A 400 29.82 17.40 1.00
N GLY A 401 30.10 16.26 0.34
CA GLY A 401 31.00 15.22 0.86
C GLY A 401 30.46 14.49 2.10
N ARG A 402 29.21 14.73 2.49
CA ARG A 402 28.55 13.98 3.56
C ARG A 402 28.02 12.67 3.01
N SER A 403 28.17 11.59 3.79
CA SER A 403 27.51 10.32 3.50
C SER A 403 26.00 10.57 3.38
N SER A 404 25.35 9.94 2.40
CA SER A 404 23.90 9.99 2.26
C SER A 404 23.25 9.55 3.57
N THR A 405 22.41 10.41 4.14
CA THR A 405 21.66 10.12 5.37
C THR A 405 20.40 9.29 5.10
N VAL A 406 19.98 9.20 3.83
CA VAL A 406 18.92 8.28 3.40
C VAL A 406 19.51 6.87 3.31
N SER A 407 19.20 6.04 4.30
CA SER A 407 19.66 4.65 4.40
C SER A 407 18.88 3.70 3.50
N LEU A 408 17.58 3.97 3.29
CA LEU A 408 16.71 3.13 2.49
C LEU A 408 15.49 3.91 1.96
N LEU A 409 15.13 3.69 0.71
CA LEU A 409 13.83 4.06 0.15
C LEU A 409 12.97 2.80 -0.01
N VAL A 410 11.78 2.80 0.56
CA VAL A 410 10.76 1.74 0.39
C VAL A 410 9.60 2.32 -0.39
N CYS A 411 9.30 1.74 -1.54
CA CYS A 411 8.13 2.05 -2.34
C CYS A 411 7.16 0.87 -2.27
N ASP A 412 6.14 1.00 -1.42
CA ASP A 412 5.11 0.00 -1.14
C ASP A 412 3.90 0.20 -2.05
N ARG A 413 3.57 -0.81 -2.87
CA ARG A 413 2.38 -0.85 -3.75
C ARG A 413 2.14 0.51 -4.40
N THR A 414 3.15 1.03 -5.08
CA THR A 414 3.10 2.35 -5.73
C THR A 414 3.10 2.21 -7.24
N PHE A 415 2.68 3.27 -7.93
CA PHE A 415 2.59 3.32 -9.38
C PHE A 415 3.86 3.88 -10.01
N CYS A 416 4.08 3.57 -11.28
CA CYS A 416 5.18 4.16 -12.05
C CYS A 416 4.89 5.60 -12.48
N ASN A 417 3.64 5.89 -12.85
CA ASN A 417 3.10 7.23 -13.05
C ASN A 417 1.57 7.25 -12.96
N LEU A 418 1.03 8.41 -12.64
CA LEU A 418 -0.41 8.59 -12.42
C LEU A 418 -1.21 8.43 -13.72
N ASN A 419 -0.64 8.82 -14.86
CA ASN A 419 -1.29 8.70 -16.16
C ASN A 419 -1.59 7.23 -16.52
N ALA A 420 -0.64 6.33 -16.24
CA ALA A 420 -0.80 4.89 -16.45
C ALA A 420 -1.92 4.32 -15.58
N VAL A 421 -1.97 4.69 -14.29
CA VAL A 421 -3.04 4.28 -13.37
C VAL A 421 -4.40 4.77 -13.86
N ALA A 422 -4.51 6.06 -14.21
CA ALA A 422 -5.76 6.63 -14.70
C ALA A 422 -6.26 5.94 -15.98
N GLN A 423 -5.35 5.54 -16.88
CA GLN A 423 -5.72 4.81 -18.09
C GLN A 423 -6.34 3.44 -17.80
N ARG A 424 -5.88 2.78 -16.73
CA ARG A 424 -6.34 1.45 -16.31
C ARG A 424 -7.64 1.51 -15.52
N LEU A 425 -7.77 2.51 -14.63
CA LEU A 425 -8.95 2.67 -13.80
C LEU A 425 -10.14 3.25 -14.56
N VAL A 426 -9.91 4.25 -15.42
CA VAL A 426 -11.00 5.02 -16.06
C VAL A 426 -11.07 4.79 -17.57
N GLY A 427 -9.94 4.53 -18.22
CA GLY A 427 -9.87 4.18 -19.64
C GLY A 427 -8.76 4.90 -20.41
N SER A 428 -8.37 4.34 -21.56
CA SER A 428 -7.17 4.74 -22.30
C SER A 428 -7.01 6.22 -22.67
N TRP A 429 -8.10 7.01 -22.71
CA TRP A 429 -8.06 8.44 -23.03
C TRP A 429 -7.60 9.32 -21.87
N THR A 430 -7.75 8.86 -20.62
CA THR A 430 -7.56 9.71 -19.42
C THR A 430 -6.12 10.13 -19.22
N GLY A 431 -5.13 9.30 -19.55
CA GLY A 431 -3.72 9.70 -19.44
C GLY A 431 -3.37 10.89 -20.35
N ASN A 432 -4.00 11.00 -21.53
CA ASN A 432 -3.85 12.18 -22.39
C ASN A 432 -4.60 13.39 -21.82
N ALA A 433 -5.77 13.17 -21.21
CA ALA A 433 -6.54 14.25 -20.59
C ALA A 433 -5.80 14.84 -19.38
N ILE A 434 -5.18 14.03 -18.53
CA ILE A 434 -4.35 14.50 -17.41
C ILE A 434 -3.18 15.33 -17.95
N ASN A 435 -2.42 14.81 -18.91
CA ASN A 435 -1.34 15.59 -19.53
C ASN A 435 -1.80 16.92 -20.13
N LEU A 436 -3.01 17.00 -20.66
CA LEU A 436 -3.58 18.24 -21.21
C LEU A 436 -4.03 19.21 -20.12
N LEU A 437 -4.67 18.71 -19.06
CA LEU A 437 -5.26 19.51 -17.99
C LEU A 437 -4.20 19.96 -16.97
N THR A 438 -3.16 19.17 -16.76
CA THR A 438 -2.08 19.42 -15.80
C THR A 438 -0.70 19.25 -16.45
N PRO A 439 -0.36 20.05 -17.47
CA PRO A 439 0.88 19.87 -18.26
C PRO A 439 2.17 20.07 -17.45
N THR A 440 2.08 20.66 -16.25
CA THR A 440 3.19 20.84 -15.34
C THR A 440 3.37 19.69 -14.35
N TRP A 441 2.43 18.75 -14.28
CA TRP A 441 2.53 17.59 -13.38
C TRP A 441 3.46 16.53 -13.95
N SER A 442 4.63 16.39 -13.33
CA SER A 442 5.53 15.27 -13.49
C SER A 442 5.23 14.19 -12.43
N THR A 443 4.44 13.21 -12.83
CA THR A 443 4.08 12.05 -12.00
C THR A 443 5.01 10.85 -12.21
N ASP A 444 6.18 11.06 -12.82
CA ASP A 444 7.13 9.98 -13.14
C ASP A 444 7.88 9.48 -11.89
N VAL A 445 7.24 8.57 -11.14
CA VAL A 445 7.79 7.94 -9.93
C VAL A 445 8.95 7.01 -10.30
N ALA A 446 8.86 6.33 -11.45
CA ALA A 446 9.93 5.46 -11.93
C ALA A 446 11.23 6.24 -12.16
N HIS A 447 11.15 7.45 -12.73
CA HIS A 447 12.31 8.33 -12.87
C HIS A 447 12.93 8.68 -11.52
N ASP A 448 12.10 9.14 -10.58
CA ASP A 448 12.58 9.56 -9.27
C ASP A 448 13.22 8.41 -8.50
N PHE A 449 12.59 7.23 -8.55
CA PHE A 449 13.11 6.01 -7.94
C PHE A 449 14.44 5.57 -8.57
N LEU A 450 14.54 5.54 -9.89
CA LEU A 450 15.78 5.17 -10.59
C LEU A 450 16.92 6.18 -10.32
N ALA A 451 16.58 7.46 -10.19
CA ALA A 451 17.54 8.54 -9.94
C ALA A 451 18.00 8.64 -8.47
N ALA A 452 17.21 8.14 -7.51
CA ALA A 452 17.63 8.05 -6.12
C ALA A 452 18.84 7.11 -5.96
N ARG A 453 19.88 7.57 -5.25
CA ARG A 453 21.16 6.85 -5.12
C ARG A 453 21.31 6.05 -3.83
N CYS A 454 20.27 5.98 -3.01
CA CYS A 454 20.24 5.16 -1.81
C CYS A 454 19.89 3.69 -2.14
N PRO A 455 20.06 2.76 -1.18
CA PRO A 455 19.39 1.46 -1.21
C PRO A 455 17.88 1.62 -1.40
N LYS A 456 17.26 0.71 -2.15
CA LYS A 456 15.86 0.82 -2.56
C LYS A 456 15.15 -0.52 -2.48
N VAL A 457 13.88 -0.50 -2.10
CA VAL A 457 12.94 -1.63 -2.16
C VAL A 457 11.73 -1.21 -2.97
N VAL A 458 11.36 -2.03 -3.95
CA VAL A 458 10.08 -1.98 -4.63
C VAL A 458 9.25 -3.16 -4.12
N ALA A 459 8.22 -2.86 -3.35
CA ALA A 459 7.28 -3.85 -2.86
C ALA A 459 5.98 -3.74 -3.67
N ASN A 460 5.52 -4.84 -4.26
CA ASN A 460 4.41 -4.82 -5.19
C ASN A 460 3.58 -6.10 -5.09
N ASP A 461 2.26 -5.92 -5.07
CA ASP A 461 1.32 -7.01 -5.24
C ASP A 461 0.81 -7.02 -6.69
N ALA A 462 0.88 -8.18 -7.35
CA ALA A 462 0.37 -8.31 -8.71
C ALA A 462 -1.17 -8.42 -8.77
N SER A 463 -1.82 -8.69 -7.64
CA SER A 463 -3.27 -8.77 -7.45
C SER A 463 -3.84 -7.48 -6.84
N ASP A 464 -3.08 -6.39 -6.85
CA ASP A 464 -3.51 -5.09 -6.36
C ASP A 464 -4.71 -4.56 -7.16
N GLU A 465 -5.81 -4.31 -6.46
CA GLU A 465 -7.09 -3.86 -7.03
C GLU A 465 -7.12 -2.37 -7.40
N ILE A 466 -6.23 -1.55 -6.84
CA ILE A 466 -6.17 -0.10 -7.08
C ILE A 466 -5.11 0.24 -8.11
N ILE A 467 -3.89 -0.29 -7.91
CA ILE A 467 -2.76 -0.07 -8.79
C ILE A 467 -2.51 -1.36 -9.54
N HIS A 468 -3.16 -1.45 -10.70
CA HIS A 468 -2.95 -2.56 -11.62
C HIS A 468 -1.45 -2.83 -11.85
N ASP A 469 -1.06 -4.11 -11.83
CA ASP A 469 0.35 -4.54 -11.92
C ASP A 469 1.15 -3.92 -13.06
N HIS A 470 0.52 -3.62 -14.20
CA HIS A 470 1.16 -3.00 -15.36
C HIS A 470 1.50 -1.50 -15.14
N SER A 471 0.66 -0.80 -14.38
CA SER A 471 0.89 0.59 -13.98
C SER A 471 1.72 0.71 -12.71
N SER A 472 2.09 -0.40 -12.08
CA SER A 472 2.95 -0.40 -10.89
C SER A 472 4.35 0.14 -11.15
N LEU A 473 5.02 0.57 -10.08
CA LEU A 473 6.42 0.97 -10.14
C LEU A 473 7.34 -0.17 -10.58
N LYS A 474 7.06 -1.42 -10.16
CA LYS A 474 7.77 -2.62 -10.61
C LYS A 474 7.78 -2.67 -12.14
N SER A 475 6.60 -2.65 -12.74
CA SER A 475 6.48 -2.69 -14.20
C SER A 475 7.15 -1.49 -14.87
N GLY A 476 6.96 -0.28 -14.36
CA GLY A 476 7.62 0.92 -14.92
C GLY A 476 9.15 0.84 -14.92
N ILE A 477 9.75 0.34 -13.85
CA ILE A 477 11.20 0.09 -13.76
C ILE A 477 11.62 -0.97 -14.77
N SER A 478 10.87 -2.07 -14.87
CA SER A 478 11.14 -3.15 -15.82
C SER A 478 11.15 -2.65 -17.26
N PHE A 479 10.12 -1.88 -17.65
CA PHE A 479 10.01 -1.24 -18.95
C PHE A 479 11.19 -0.30 -19.21
N ALA A 480 11.49 0.57 -18.25
CA ALA A 480 12.55 1.54 -18.37
C ALA A 480 13.90 0.85 -18.61
N LYS A 481 14.20 -0.20 -17.83
CA LYS A 481 15.49 -0.89 -17.90
C LYS A 481 15.62 -1.79 -19.10
N GLU A 482 14.55 -2.48 -19.48
CA GLU A 482 14.62 -3.51 -20.50
C GLU A 482 14.36 -2.97 -21.92
N LEU A 483 13.37 -2.10 -22.10
CA LEU A 483 12.92 -1.71 -23.46
C LEU A 483 13.39 -0.32 -23.90
N THR A 484 13.59 0.60 -22.96
CA THR A 484 13.82 2.03 -23.27
C THR A 484 15.21 2.53 -22.87
N LYS A 485 16.11 1.63 -22.42
CA LYS A 485 17.49 1.94 -22.01
C LYS A 485 17.57 3.04 -20.94
N GLY A 486 16.65 3.02 -19.99
CA GLY A 486 16.57 3.91 -18.84
C GLY A 486 15.57 5.06 -18.97
N SER A 487 14.95 5.26 -20.14
CA SER A 487 13.93 6.30 -20.31
C SER A 487 12.60 5.87 -19.69
N THR A 488 12.08 6.66 -18.76
CA THR A 488 10.82 6.39 -18.05
C THR A 488 9.60 7.05 -18.68
N ASN A 489 9.80 7.81 -19.77
CA ASN A 489 8.70 8.45 -20.49
C ASN A 489 7.67 7.42 -20.96
N ASN A 490 6.41 7.63 -20.57
CA ASN A 490 5.25 6.81 -20.93
C ASN A 490 5.34 5.33 -20.53
N VAL A 491 6.18 4.96 -19.55
CA VAL A 491 6.18 3.58 -19.04
C VAL A 491 4.84 3.24 -18.38
N GLY A 492 4.38 1.98 -18.50
CA GLY A 492 3.09 1.53 -17.95
C GLY A 492 1.84 2.06 -18.68
N TRP A 493 2.01 2.88 -19.72
CA TRP A 493 0.88 3.32 -20.55
C TRP A 493 0.29 2.15 -21.33
N ILE A 494 -1.03 2.21 -21.57
CA ILE A 494 -1.70 1.24 -22.44
C ILE A 494 -1.13 1.36 -23.84
N MET A 495 -0.47 0.30 -24.29
CA MET A 495 0.15 0.27 -25.61
C MET A 495 -0.79 -0.35 -26.63
N LYS A 496 -1.01 0.35 -27.75
CA LYS A 496 -1.73 -0.23 -28.88
C LYS A 496 -0.85 -1.28 -29.56
N PRO A 497 -1.33 -2.52 -29.75
CA PRO A 497 -0.56 -3.50 -30.48
C PRO A 497 -0.26 -3.03 -31.91
N PRO A 498 0.94 -3.33 -32.44
CA PRO A 498 1.27 -3.08 -33.85
C PRO A 498 0.20 -3.60 -34.79
N LEU A 499 -0.02 -2.89 -35.92
CA LEU A 499 -1.13 -3.16 -36.84
C LEU A 499 -1.12 -4.61 -37.33
N GLN A 500 0.06 -5.18 -37.62
CA GLN A 500 0.19 -6.56 -38.09
C GLN A 500 -0.38 -7.57 -37.10
N TYR A 501 -0.24 -7.35 -35.80
CA TYR A 501 -0.77 -8.26 -34.77
C TYR A 501 -2.28 -8.08 -34.58
N ARG A 502 -2.80 -6.85 -34.74
CA ARG A 502 -4.24 -6.59 -34.74
C ARG A 502 -4.93 -7.20 -35.96
N LEU A 503 -4.31 -7.13 -37.14
CA LEU A 503 -4.84 -7.74 -38.36
C LEU A 503 -4.83 -9.26 -38.27
N ALA A 504 -3.76 -9.86 -37.74
CA ALA A 504 -3.71 -11.30 -37.49
C ALA A 504 -4.80 -11.75 -36.51
N ASP A 505 -5.01 -11.00 -35.42
CA ASP A 505 -6.08 -11.25 -34.45
C ASP A 505 -7.49 -11.16 -35.07
N LEU A 506 -7.73 -10.21 -36.00
CA LEU A 506 -9.03 -10.02 -36.66
C LEU A 506 -9.33 -11.06 -37.73
N THR A 507 -8.31 -11.49 -38.46
CA THR A 507 -8.45 -12.40 -39.60
C THR A 507 -8.26 -13.86 -39.22
N SER A 508 -7.96 -14.14 -37.95
CA SER A 508 -7.53 -15.46 -37.46
C SER A 508 -6.36 -16.05 -38.25
N GLN A 509 -5.58 -15.21 -38.94
CA GLN A 509 -4.42 -15.64 -39.71
C GLN A 509 -3.24 -15.97 -38.79
N ALA A 510 -2.31 -16.77 -39.32
CA ALA A 510 -1.05 -17.04 -38.65
C ALA A 510 -0.26 -15.75 -38.44
N LEU A 511 0.49 -15.66 -37.33
CA LEU A 511 1.34 -14.51 -37.07
C LEU A 511 2.50 -14.46 -38.07
N PRO A 512 3.07 -13.27 -38.34
CA PRO A 512 4.28 -13.17 -39.15
C PRO A 512 5.37 -14.09 -38.60
N THR A 513 5.92 -14.94 -39.46
CA THR A 513 6.92 -15.93 -39.05
C THR A 513 8.20 -15.22 -38.65
N LYS A 514 8.52 -15.23 -37.37
CA LYS A 514 9.82 -14.83 -36.86
C LYS A 514 10.42 -16.00 -36.13
N ASN A 515 11.67 -16.33 -36.46
CA ASN A 515 12.40 -17.30 -35.65
C ASN A 515 12.72 -16.66 -34.29
N PRO A 516 12.69 -17.43 -33.19
CA PRO A 516 13.28 -16.97 -31.95
C PRO A 516 14.76 -16.64 -32.24
N PRO A 517 15.21 -15.41 -32.01
CA PRO A 517 16.61 -15.06 -32.11
C PRO A 517 17.41 -15.93 -31.14
N THR A 518 18.64 -16.28 -31.51
CA THR A 518 19.64 -16.71 -30.53
C THR A 518 20.03 -15.47 -29.73
N TRP A 519 19.37 -15.28 -28.59
CA TRP A 519 19.66 -14.18 -27.69
C TRP A 519 20.84 -14.53 -26.78
N PRO A 520 21.95 -13.79 -26.81
CA PRO A 520 22.95 -13.94 -25.76
C PRO A 520 22.32 -13.51 -24.43
N ALA A 521 22.77 -14.12 -23.34
CA ALA A 521 22.13 -14.00 -22.03
C ALA A 521 22.05 -12.55 -21.50
N ASP A 522 22.88 -11.66 -22.01
CA ASP A 522 22.98 -10.24 -21.65
C ASP A 522 22.17 -9.29 -22.58
N LYS A 523 21.65 -9.77 -23.70
CA LYS A 523 20.93 -8.90 -24.66
C LYS A 523 19.64 -8.38 -24.04
N HIS A 524 19.36 -7.09 -24.16
CA HIS A 524 18.02 -6.56 -23.93
C HIS A 524 17.04 -6.94 -25.04
N ILE A 525 15.81 -7.31 -24.69
CA ILE A 525 14.74 -7.56 -25.65
C ILE A 525 14.23 -6.24 -26.23
N SER A 526 13.92 -6.24 -27.52
CA SER A 526 13.31 -5.10 -28.20
C SER A 526 11.78 -5.08 -28.06
N PHE A 527 11.16 -3.93 -28.28
CA PHE A 527 9.69 -3.81 -28.35
C PHE A 527 9.07 -4.77 -29.37
N ASP A 528 9.68 -4.92 -30.55
CA ASP A 528 9.14 -5.80 -31.59
C ASP A 528 9.16 -7.28 -31.17
N GLU A 529 10.24 -7.72 -30.51
CA GLU A 529 10.37 -9.07 -29.95
C GLU A 529 9.39 -9.32 -28.80
N SER A 530 9.18 -8.33 -27.92
CA SER A 530 8.25 -8.44 -26.80
C SER A 530 6.79 -8.44 -27.26
N PHE A 531 6.42 -7.60 -28.24
CA PHE A 531 5.10 -7.64 -28.86
C PHE A 531 4.87 -8.97 -29.57
N HIS A 532 5.88 -9.52 -30.25
CA HIS A 532 5.74 -10.80 -30.90
C HIS A 532 5.51 -11.93 -29.88
N PHE A 533 6.27 -11.96 -28.77
CA PHE A 533 6.05 -12.90 -27.67
C PHE A 533 4.61 -12.84 -27.15
N ALA A 534 4.14 -11.62 -26.81
CA ALA A 534 2.79 -11.41 -26.31
C ALA A 534 1.71 -11.85 -27.32
N ALA A 535 1.91 -11.57 -28.60
CA ALA A 535 1.00 -12.00 -29.67
C ALA A 535 0.96 -13.52 -29.81
N CYS A 536 2.12 -14.20 -29.79
CA CYS A 536 2.21 -15.65 -29.84
C CYS A 536 1.48 -16.29 -28.65
N ALA A 537 1.77 -15.86 -27.41
CA ALA A 537 1.13 -16.38 -26.21
C ALA A 537 -0.40 -16.16 -26.24
N ARG A 538 -0.86 -14.98 -26.67
CA ARG A 538 -2.29 -14.68 -26.83
C ARG A 538 -2.97 -15.55 -27.86
N ARG A 539 -2.36 -15.79 -29.02
CA ARG A 539 -2.91 -16.67 -30.06
C ARG A 539 -3.06 -18.10 -29.56
N LEU A 540 -2.04 -18.62 -28.86
CA LEU A 540 -2.10 -19.95 -28.24
C LEU A 540 -3.27 -20.07 -27.26
N GLY A 541 -3.45 -19.09 -26.37
CA GLY A 541 -4.56 -19.08 -25.43
C GLY A 541 -5.94 -19.01 -26.08
N LYS A 542 -6.09 -18.19 -27.12
CA LYS A 542 -7.35 -18.10 -27.89
C LYS A 542 -7.71 -19.44 -28.56
N LEU A 543 -6.75 -20.05 -29.26
CA LEU A 543 -6.99 -21.32 -29.96
C LEU A 543 -7.24 -22.47 -28.98
N ALA A 544 -6.52 -22.53 -27.87
CA ALA A 544 -6.78 -23.51 -26.81
C ALA A 544 -8.17 -23.33 -26.18
N THR A 545 -8.63 -22.09 -26.00
CA THR A 545 -9.97 -21.79 -25.47
C THR A 545 -11.06 -22.19 -26.46
N ALA A 546 -10.86 -21.92 -27.76
CA ALA A 546 -11.76 -22.36 -28.82
C ALA A 546 -11.84 -23.89 -28.90
N ALA A 547 -10.69 -24.57 -28.86
CA ALA A 547 -10.61 -26.04 -28.83
C ALA A 547 -11.32 -26.63 -27.60
N LYS A 548 -11.17 -26.00 -26.42
CA LYS A 548 -11.86 -26.43 -25.21
C LYS A 548 -13.38 -26.27 -25.32
N LYS A 549 -13.85 -25.18 -25.93
CA LYS A 549 -15.29 -24.96 -26.18
C LYS A 549 -15.86 -26.02 -27.12
N GLN A 550 -15.19 -26.28 -28.23
CA GLN A 550 -15.59 -27.33 -29.19
C GLN A 550 -15.62 -28.72 -28.54
N ALA A 551 -14.65 -29.03 -27.67
CA ALA A 551 -14.63 -30.29 -26.95
C ALA A 551 -15.78 -30.42 -25.92
N ALA A 552 -16.23 -29.30 -25.35
CA ALA A 552 -17.38 -29.29 -24.43
C ALA A 552 -18.72 -29.43 -25.19
N GLU A 553 -18.87 -28.74 -26.32
CA GLU A 553 -20.05 -28.87 -27.20
C GLU A 553 -20.20 -30.31 -27.73
N ALA A 554 -19.10 -30.96 -28.10
CA ALA A 554 -19.11 -32.35 -28.54
C ALA A 554 -19.50 -33.37 -27.44
N LEU A 555 -19.45 -32.99 -26.15
CA LEU A 555 -19.89 -33.82 -25.04
C LEU A 555 -21.35 -33.56 -24.65
N SER A 556 -21.92 -32.41 -24.99
CA SER A 556 -23.31 -32.08 -24.68
C SER A 556 -24.34 -32.66 -25.66
N ASP A 557 -23.92 -32.98 -26.89
CA ASP A 557 -24.84 -33.47 -27.93
C ASP A 557 -25.38 -34.89 -27.69
N ASP A 558 -24.85 -35.64 -26.70
CA ASP A 558 -25.32 -36.99 -26.35
C ASP A 558 -26.43 -37.03 -25.26
N GLU A 559 -26.85 -35.87 -24.72
CA GLU A 559 -27.98 -35.76 -23.75
C GLU A 559 -29.22 -35.04 -24.32
N GLU A 560 -29.46 -35.12 -25.63
CA GLU A 560 -30.73 -34.67 -26.23
C GLU A 560 -31.88 -35.66 -25.89
N GLY A 561 -32.39 -35.57 -24.66
CA GLY A 561 -33.46 -36.44 -24.20
C GLY A 561 -33.88 -36.26 -22.74
N ILE A 562 -34.12 -35.03 -22.27
CA ILE A 562 -35.18 -34.63 -21.32
C ILE A 562 -35.08 -33.10 -21.17
N GLU A 563 -36.01 -32.37 -21.78
CA GLU A 563 -36.21 -30.95 -21.51
C GLU A 563 -36.62 -30.75 -20.04
N LEU A 564 -35.74 -30.18 -19.23
CA LEU A 564 -36.11 -29.60 -17.94
C LEU A 564 -35.75 -28.12 -17.96
N SER A 565 -36.76 -27.33 -18.29
CA SER A 565 -36.79 -25.88 -18.24
C SER A 565 -36.71 -25.40 -16.79
N TYR A 566 -35.52 -25.02 -16.31
CA TYR A 566 -35.41 -24.13 -15.15
C TYR A 566 -34.26 -23.13 -15.34
N LEU A 567 -34.68 -21.89 -15.60
CA LEU A 567 -34.15 -20.59 -15.20
C LEU A 567 -32.66 -20.52 -14.79
N SER A 568 -31.93 -19.78 -15.61
CA SER A 568 -30.57 -19.29 -15.43
C SER A 568 -30.46 -18.26 -14.29
N ASP A 569 -29.73 -18.62 -13.24
CA ASP A 569 -29.01 -17.68 -12.38
C ASP A 569 -27.52 -18.06 -12.38
N GLU A 570 -26.70 -17.19 -12.99
CA GLU A 570 -25.24 -17.27 -13.00
C GLU A 570 -24.68 -16.89 -11.61
N SER A 571 -24.69 -17.82 -10.66
CA SER A 571 -23.81 -17.72 -9.47
C SER A 571 -23.66 -19.04 -8.71
N SER A 572 -23.15 -20.09 -9.35
CA SER A 572 -22.45 -21.13 -8.58
C SER A 572 -21.47 -21.94 -9.43
N ASN A 573 -20.18 -21.60 -9.31
CA ASN A 573 -19.10 -22.52 -9.65
C ASN A 573 -19.07 -23.63 -8.58
N LYS A 574 -19.91 -24.67 -8.74
CA LYS A 574 -19.79 -25.92 -8.00
C LYS A 574 -19.61 -27.11 -8.96
N SER A 575 -18.36 -27.59 -8.96
CA SER A 575 -17.98 -29.00 -8.99
C SER A 575 -18.57 -29.87 -10.12
N THR A 576 -17.94 -29.82 -11.29
CA THR A 576 -17.95 -30.93 -12.25
C THR A 576 -16.55 -31.13 -12.79
N ARG A 577 -15.66 -31.72 -11.98
CA ARG A 577 -14.37 -32.24 -12.50
C ARG A 577 -13.90 -33.45 -11.73
N GLY A 578 -14.55 -34.57 -12.03
CA GLY A 578 -14.19 -35.89 -11.53
C GLY A 578 -14.47 -37.02 -12.52
N VAL A 579 -14.54 -36.74 -13.83
CA VAL A 579 -14.62 -37.77 -14.88
C VAL A 579 -13.96 -37.24 -16.17
N PHE A 580 -12.62 -37.20 -16.20
CA PHE A 580 -11.86 -37.05 -17.46
C PHE A 580 -10.94 -38.27 -17.60
N ALA A 581 -11.54 -39.44 -17.74
CA ALA A 581 -10.86 -40.62 -18.25
C ALA A 581 -11.76 -41.25 -19.31
N GLN A 582 -11.24 -41.28 -20.54
CA GLN A 582 -11.72 -42.07 -21.68
C GLN A 582 -12.94 -41.53 -22.45
N SER A 583 -12.75 -40.44 -23.19
CA SER A 583 -13.50 -40.13 -24.42
C SER A 583 -12.49 -40.07 -25.58
N ASN A 584 -12.50 -41.09 -26.43
CA ASN A 584 -11.38 -41.48 -27.31
C ASN A 584 -11.38 -40.88 -28.73
N ASN A 585 -12.23 -39.89 -29.04
CA ASN A 585 -12.37 -39.39 -30.41
C ASN A 585 -12.27 -37.86 -30.61
N SER A 586 -11.93 -37.08 -29.57
CA SER A 586 -11.51 -35.69 -29.83
C SER A 586 -10.21 -35.70 -30.64
N SER A 587 -10.10 -34.87 -31.69
CA SER A 587 -8.89 -34.80 -32.51
C SER A 587 -7.67 -34.56 -31.62
N SER A 588 -6.70 -35.47 -31.65
CA SER A 588 -5.52 -35.48 -30.76
C SER A 588 -4.80 -34.12 -30.67
N THR A 589 -4.86 -33.34 -31.74
CA THR A 589 -4.33 -31.97 -31.85
C THR A 589 -4.98 -30.98 -30.88
N SER A 590 -6.30 -31.01 -30.72
CA SER A 590 -7.05 -30.09 -29.84
C SER A 590 -6.74 -30.36 -28.37
N SER A 591 -6.67 -31.64 -27.99
CA SER A 591 -6.28 -32.04 -26.64
C SER A 591 -4.85 -31.59 -26.31
N ALA A 592 -3.90 -31.81 -27.24
CA ALA A 592 -2.52 -31.37 -27.06
C ALA A 592 -2.40 -29.85 -26.90
N LEU A 593 -3.14 -29.07 -27.70
CA LEU A 593 -3.15 -27.60 -27.59
C LEU A 593 -3.71 -27.11 -26.24
N ILE A 594 -4.80 -27.72 -25.75
CA ILE A 594 -5.38 -27.40 -24.43
C ILE A 594 -4.37 -27.70 -23.32
N GLN A 595 -3.67 -28.84 -23.38
CA GLN A 595 -2.66 -29.21 -22.40
C GLN A 595 -1.46 -28.24 -22.41
N MET A 596 -0.94 -27.91 -23.60
CA MET A 596 0.14 -26.94 -23.76
C MET A 596 -0.23 -25.58 -23.16
N TRP A 597 -1.42 -25.06 -23.49
CA TRP A 597 -1.88 -23.79 -22.93
C TRP A 597 -2.11 -23.87 -21.43
N THR A 598 -2.65 -24.98 -20.91
CA THR A 598 -2.84 -25.16 -19.46
C THR A 598 -1.50 -25.02 -18.73
N LYS A 599 -0.44 -25.67 -19.22
CA LYS A 599 0.91 -25.54 -18.64
C LYS A 599 1.50 -24.14 -18.82
N LEU A 600 1.40 -23.57 -20.02
CA LEU A 600 1.94 -22.24 -20.33
C LEU A 600 1.24 -21.12 -19.55
N SER A 601 -0.08 -21.19 -19.39
CA SER A 601 -0.87 -20.19 -18.68
C SER A 601 -0.58 -20.15 -17.17
N CYS A 602 -0.12 -21.26 -16.60
CA CYS A 602 0.34 -21.33 -15.21
C CYS A 602 1.82 -20.97 -15.04
N CYS A 603 2.54 -20.59 -16.10
CA CYS A 603 3.97 -20.28 -16.01
C CYS A 603 4.24 -19.12 -15.05
N ASP A 604 4.99 -19.40 -13.96
CA ASP A 604 5.35 -18.42 -12.95
C ASP A 604 6.37 -17.41 -13.51
N GLY A 605 6.05 -16.12 -13.43
CA GLY A 605 6.98 -15.06 -13.79
C GLY A 605 7.97 -14.68 -12.70
N LEU A 606 7.91 -15.32 -11.52
CA LEU A 606 8.65 -14.95 -10.31
C LEU A 606 8.35 -13.51 -9.86
N CYS A 607 7.22 -12.95 -10.30
CA CYS A 607 6.88 -11.52 -10.15
C CYS A 607 5.42 -11.31 -9.72
N GLY A 608 4.80 -12.34 -9.13
CA GLY A 608 3.45 -12.29 -8.54
C GLY A 608 2.31 -12.75 -9.44
N SER A 609 2.47 -12.74 -10.77
CA SER A 609 1.40 -13.14 -11.71
C SER A 609 1.87 -14.24 -12.67
N PRO A 610 1.04 -15.27 -12.95
CA PRO A 610 1.34 -16.24 -13.98
C PRO A 610 1.07 -15.67 -15.38
N LEU A 611 1.77 -16.17 -16.40
CA LEU A 611 1.68 -15.66 -17.77
C LEU A 611 0.25 -15.64 -18.32
N GLY A 612 -0.57 -16.64 -17.98
CA GLY A 612 -1.96 -16.74 -18.43
C GLY A 612 -2.84 -15.58 -17.97
N ALA A 613 -2.64 -15.11 -16.73
CA ALA A 613 -3.36 -13.94 -16.22
C ALA A 613 -2.96 -12.69 -17.02
N SER A 614 -1.65 -12.48 -17.23
CA SER A 614 -1.15 -11.35 -18.04
C SER A 614 -1.63 -11.39 -19.50
N VAL A 615 -1.72 -12.58 -20.11
CA VAL A 615 -2.21 -12.75 -21.49
C VAL A 615 -3.70 -12.44 -21.60
N LYS A 616 -4.49 -12.80 -20.59
CA LYS A 616 -5.93 -12.52 -20.54
C LYS A 616 -6.21 -11.02 -20.52
N GLU A 617 -5.39 -10.25 -19.80
CA GLU A 617 -5.57 -8.80 -19.63
C GLU A 617 -5.10 -7.98 -20.83
N GLY A 618 -4.04 -8.40 -21.53
CA GLY A 618 -3.59 -7.68 -22.72
C GLY A 618 -2.16 -7.98 -23.16
N MET A 619 -1.83 -7.54 -24.38
CA MET A 619 -0.46 -7.70 -24.91
C MET A 619 0.55 -6.85 -24.13
N ASP A 620 0.18 -5.65 -23.73
CA ASP A 620 1.02 -4.76 -22.94
C ASP A 620 1.27 -5.30 -21.53
N VAL A 621 0.27 -5.93 -20.90
CA VAL A 621 0.44 -6.65 -19.64
C VAL A 621 1.36 -7.86 -19.80
N SER A 622 1.23 -8.62 -20.88
CA SER A 622 2.15 -9.72 -21.21
C SER A 622 3.61 -9.26 -21.42
N ILE A 623 3.79 -8.06 -22.00
CA ILE A 623 5.13 -7.44 -22.11
C ILE A 623 5.64 -7.00 -20.73
N SER A 624 4.77 -6.47 -19.88
CA SER A 624 5.06 -6.16 -18.47
C SER A 624 5.56 -7.38 -17.72
N TRP A 625 4.86 -8.50 -17.89
CA TRP A 625 5.23 -9.78 -17.31
C TRP A 625 6.64 -10.16 -17.77
N LEU A 626 6.87 -10.21 -19.09
CA LEU A 626 8.15 -10.58 -19.67
C LEU A 626 9.30 -9.71 -19.17
N THR A 627 9.14 -8.39 -19.23
CA THR A 627 10.18 -7.45 -18.78
C THR A 627 10.42 -7.55 -17.28
N SER A 628 9.38 -7.77 -16.47
CA SER A 628 9.52 -7.95 -15.03
C SER A 628 10.24 -9.25 -14.68
N VAL A 629 9.94 -10.35 -15.38
CA VAL A 629 10.69 -11.61 -15.21
C VAL A 629 12.18 -11.38 -15.47
N LEU A 630 12.53 -10.69 -16.57
CA LEU A 630 13.91 -10.46 -16.96
C LEU A 630 14.68 -9.55 -15.99
N ILE A 631 13.99 -8.60 -15.35
CA ILE A 631 14.61 -7.61 -14.46
C ILE A 631 14.60 -8.07 -12.99
N PHE A 632 13.49 -8.62 -12.50
CA PHE A 632 13.30 -8.97 -11.09
C PHE A 632 13.31 -10.48 -10.81
N GLY A 633 13.13 -11.34 -11.81
CA GLY A 633 13.09 -12.79 -11.58
C GLY A 633 14.36 -13.32 -10.92
N SER A 634 15.54 -12.79 -11.27
CA SER A 634 16.80 -13.17 -10.65
C SER A 634 16.94 -12.71 -9.19
N HIS A 635 16.22 -11.67 -8.76
CA HIS A 635 16.19 -11.24 -7.36
C HIS A 635 15.43 -12.27 -6.50
N VAL A 636 14.35 -12.84 -7.05
CA VAL A 636 13.58 -13.92 -6.41
C VAL A 636 14.39 -15.22 -6.39
N LEU A 637 15.05 -15.58 -7.49
CA LEU A 637 15.96 -16.73 -7.52
C LEU A 637 17.07 -16.62 -6.48
N ALA A 638 17.69 -15.44 -6.35
CA ALA A 638 18.71 -15.21 -5.32
C ALA A 638 18.16 -15.44 -3.89
N GLY A 639 16.89 -15.10 -3.65
CA GLY A 639 16.22 -15.38 -2.37
C GLY A 639 15.94 -16.85 -2.13
N ASN A 640 15.48 -17.56 -3.16
CA ASN A 640 15.22 -18.99 -3.08
C ASN A 640 16.53 -19.78 -2.91
N ALA A 641 17.59 -19.38 -3.62
CA ALA A 641 18.93 -19.92 -3.44
C ALA A 641 19.44 -19.70 -2.01
N GLU A 642 19.25 -18.51 -1.42
CA GLU A 642 19.59 -18.24 -0.03
C GLU A 642 18.84 -19.17 0.94
N LYS A 643 17.52 -19.35 0.75
CA LYS A 643 16.71 -20.27 1.57
C LYS A 643 17.21 -21.71 1.46
N ARG A 644 17.49 -22.18 0.24
CA ARG A 644 18.05 -23.51 -0.02
C ARG A 644 19.41 -23.69 0.66
N LEU A 645 20.30 -22.70 0.56
CA LEU A 645 21.62 -22.75 1.21
C LEU A 645 21.50 -22.79 2.74
N LYS A 646 20.59 -22.01 3.34
CA LYS A 646 20.32 -22.05 4.79
C LYS A 646 19.79 -23.41 5.24
N LYS A 647 18.84 -23.99 4.50
CA LYS A 647 18.31 -25.34 4.75
C LYS A 647 19.42 -26.39 4.66
N ASN A 648 20.27 -26.29 3.64
CA ASN A 648 21.42 -27.17 3.46
C ASN A 648 22.50 -26.95 4.52
N GLN A 649 22.73 -25.73 5.00
CA GLN A 649 23.71 -25.45 6.06
C GLN A 649 23.29 -26.07 7.39
N ALA A 650 21.99 -26.03 7.72
CA ALA A 650 21.44 -26.74 8.87
C ALA A 650 21.73 -28.26 8.81
N ILE A 651 21.63 -28.84 7.60
CA ILE A 651 21.93 -30.25 7.36
C ILE A 651 23.46 -30.49 7.36
N ASN A 652 24.25 -29.68 6.65
CA ASN A 652 25.69 -29.89 6.43
C ASN A 652 26.55 -29.55 7.65
N THR A 653 26.08 -28.70 8.56
CA THR A 653 26.74 -28.51 9.87
C THR A 653 26.81 -29.85 10.63
N SER A 654 25.93 -30.81 10.32
CA SER A 654 26.03 -32.18 10.86
C SER A 654 27.04 -33.09 10.12
N ILE A 655 27.50 -32.72 8.91
CA ILE A 655 28.31 -33.57 8.01
C ILE A 655 29.72 -32.99 7.74
N GLY A 656 29.96 -31.70 8.00
CA GLY A 656 31.28 -31.08 7.90
C GLY A 656 31.72 -30.64 6.48
N LEU A 657 30.78 -30.39 5.56
CA LEU A 657 31.06 -29.90 4.19
C LEU A 657 30.88 -28.37 4.11
N THR A 658 31.88 -27.62 3.62
CA THR A 658 31.92 -26.13 3.73
C THR A 658 31.97 -25.32 2.43
N ASN A 659 31.92 -25.91 1.23
CA ASN A 659 32.02 -25.13 -0.02
C ASN A 659 30.74 -25.24 -0.88
N PHE A 660 29.84 -24.26 -0.74
CA PHE A 660 28.75 -24.04 -1.71
C PHE A 660 28.96 -22.72 -2.44
N ASP A 661 28.90 -22.75 -3.77
CA ASP A 661 28.92 -21.56 -4.61
C ASP A 661 27.54 -20.90 -4.56
N SER A 662 27.43 -19.78 -3.84
CA SER A 662 26.19 -19.01 -3.70
C SER A 662 25.73 -18.35 -4.99
N ASP A 663 26.61 -18.25 -5.98
CA ASP A 663 26.37 -17.50 -7.21
C ASP A 663 25.78 -18.36 -8.33
N THR A 664 25.61 -19.67 -8.08
CA THR A 664 25.04 -20.61 -9.05
C THR A 664 23.59 -20.95 -8.68
N PHE A 665 22.64 -20.47 -9.49
CA PHE A 665 21.23 -20.83 -9.36
C PHE A 665 20.97 -22.23 -9.90
N GLN A 666 20.14 -22.98 -9.19
CA GLN A 666 19.69 -24.32 -9.56
C GLN A 666 18.25 -24.27 -10.08
N ILE A 667 17.78 -25.34 -10.72
CA ILE A 667 16.42 -25.39 -11.27
C ILE A 667 15.38 -25.30 -10.14
N GLU A 668 15.69 -25.86 -8.99
CA GLU A 668 14.87 -25.84 -7.78
C GLU A 668 14.67 -24.41 -7.23
N ASP A 669 15.58 -23.48 -7.54
CA ASP A 669 15.45 -22.08 -7.11
C ASP A 669 14.31 -21.34 -7.85
N PHE A 670 13.84 -21.87 -8.99
CA PHE A 670 12.67 -21.34 -9.70
C PHE A 670 11.35 -21.70 -9.03
N ASP A 671 11.36 -22.62 -8.05
CA ASP A 671 10.16 -23.02 -7.36
C ASP A 671 9.87 -22.11 -6.17
N SER A 672 8.89 -21.23 -6.35
CA SER A 672 8.40 -20.31 -5.31
C SER A 672 7.17 -20.87 -4.58
N ARG A 673 6.76 -22.11 -4.84
CA ARG A 673 5.60 -22.72 -4.17
C ARG A 673 5.90 -22.95 -2.69
N PRO A 674 4.90 -22.89 -1.81
CA PRO A 674 5.07 -23.22 -0.40
C PRO A 674 5.62 -24.64 -0.21
N ASP A 675 6.47 -24.83 0.80
CA ASP A 675 6.95 -26.15 1.21
C ASP A 675 5.73 -27.03 1.56
N GLY A 676 5.65 -28.23 0.97
CA GLY A 676 4.58 -29.18 1.23
C GLY A 676 3.24 -28.86 0.57
N HIS A 677 3.22 -28.04 -0.48
CA HIS A 677 2.00 -27.87 -1.28
C HIS A 677 1.55 -29.22 -1.86
N ASP A 678 0.32 -29.62 -1.57
CA ASP A 678 -0.27 -30.83 -2.15
C ASP A 678 -0.60 -30.57 -3.62
N GLU A 679 -0.11 -31.42 -4.53
CA GLU A 679 -0.48 -31.39 -5.96
C GLU A 679 -2.00 -31.53 -6.19
N TYR A 680 -2.74 -32.00 -5.17
CA TYR A 680 -4.19 -32.20 -5.18
C TYR A 680 -5.00 -30.97 -4.75
N ALA A 681 -4.36 -29.86 -4.37
CA ALA A 681 -5.09 -28.65 -3.99
C ALA A 681 -5.91 -28.12 -5.19
N LEU A 682 -7.14 -27.69 -4.92
CA LEU A 682 -8.07 -27.12 -5.92
C LEU A 682 -7.53 -25.85 -6.60
N ILE A 683 -6.49 -25.24 -6.03
CA ILE A 683 -5.87 -24.00 -6.51
C ILE A 683 -4.68 -24.38 -7.38
N ALA A 684 -4.77 -24.10 -8.67
CA ALA A 684 -3.65 -24.28 -9.59
C ALA A 684 -2.52 -23.33 -9.19
N HIS A 685 -1.47 -23.87 -8.56
CA HIS A 685 -0.26 -23.13 -8.25
C HIS A 685 0.48 -22.75 -9.54
N ALA A 686 1.19 -21.63 -9.50
CA ALA A 686 2.07 -21.25 -10.59
C ALA A 686 3.19 -22.31 -10.76
N ILE A 687 3.48 -22.66 -12.01
CA ILE A 687 4.44 -23.70 -12.39
C ILE A 687 5.78 -23.03 -12.73
N PRO A 688 6.91 -23.50 -12.19
CA PRO A 688 8.23 -22.95 -12.49
C PRO A 688 8.55 -22.94 -14.00
N ILE A 689 9.22 -21.88 -14.47
CA ILE A 689 9.57 -21.72 -15.90
C ILE A 689 10.30 -22.94 -16.47
N PRO A 690 11.30 -23.55 -15.80
CA PRO A 690 11.99 -24.73 -16.34
C PRO A 690 11.07 -25.94 -16.52
N GLU A 691 10.11 -26.14 -15.62
CA GLU A 691 9.15 -27.25 -15.69
C GLU A 691 8.15 -27.05 -16.84
N VAL A 692 7.63 -25.82 -17.00
CA VAL A 692 6.79 -25.46 -18.16
C VAL A 692 7.57 -25.66 -19.45
N LEU A 693 8.83 -25.23 -19.50
CA LEU A 693 9.68 -25.36 -20.67
C LEU A 693 9.94 -26.83 -21.05
N SER A 694 10.20 -27.70 -20.08
CA SER A 694 10.34 -29.15 -20.32
C SER A 694 9.04 -29.71 -20.88
N SER A 695 7.92 -29.46 -20.20
CA SER A 695 6.60 -29.95 -20.60
C SER A 695 6.22 -29.53 -22.03
N LEU A 696 6.48 -28.28 -22.40
CA LEU A 696 6.19 -27.79 -23.75
C LEU A 696 7.07 -28.44 -24.82
N LYS A 697 8.35 -28.70 -24.52
CA LYS A 697 9.26 -29.40 -25.45
C LYS A 697 8.80 -30.83 -25.69
N ASP A 698 8.42 -31.53 -24.64
CA ASP A 698 7.93 -32.92 -24.71
C ASP A 698 6.64 -32.98 -25.52
N LEU A 699 5.66 -32.12 -25.20
CA LEU A 699 4.39 -32.04 -25.93
C LEU A 699 4.58 -31.71 -27.41
N VAL A 700 5.53 -30.85 -27.77
CA VAL A 700 5.84 -30.51 -29.17
C VAL A 700 6.54 -31.67 -29.90
N ALA A 701 7.38 -32.44 -29.20
CA ALA A 701 8.04 -33.61 -29.79
C ALA A 701 7.04 -34.74 -30.07
N GLU A 702 6.05 -34.92 -29.20
CA GLU A 702 5.01 -35.95 -29.30
C GLU A 702 3.89 -35.58 -30.27
N ASN A 703 3.53 -34.29 -30.37
CA ASN A 703 2.36 -33.83 -31.10
C ASN A 703 2.73 -32.84 -32.22
N LYS A 704 2.31 -33.16 -33.46
CA LYS A 704 2.41 -32.22 -34.58
C LYS A 704 1.19 -31.31 -34.61
N ILE A 705 1.38 -30.04 -34.22
CA ILE A 705 0.33 -29.01 -34.28
C ILE A 705 0.77 -27.91 -35.27
N PRO A 706 0.68 -28.16 -36.60
CA PRO A 706 1.25 -27.27 -37.61
C PRO A 706 0.65 -25.86 -37.58
N GLU A 707 -0.56 -25.71 -37.05
CA GLU A 707 -1.30 -24.44 -36.98
C GLU A 707 -0.66 -23.39 -36.05
N VAL A 708 0.12 -23.85 -35.06
CA VAL A 708 0.74 -23.00 -34.02
C VAL A 708 2.23 -23.31 -33.82
N GLU A 709 2.84 -24.09 -34.71
CA GLU A 709 4.24 -24.52 -34.59
C GLU A 709 5.21 -23.34 -34.46
N ASN A 710 4.98 -22.27 -35.24
CA ASN A 710 5.82 -21.09 -35.22
C ASN A 710 5.69 -20.31 -33.90
N GLU A 711 4.48 -20.14 -33.40
CA GLU A 711 4.20 -19.48 -32.12
C GLU A 711 4.78 -20.25 -30.95
N LEU A 712 4.59 -21.58 -30.92
CA LEU A 712 5.18 -22.45 -29.89
C LEU A 712 6.70 -22.38 -29.92
N LYS A 713 7.31 -22.47 -31.12
CA LYS A 713 8.76 -22.35 -31.27
C LYS A 713 9.27 -21.01 -30.75
N TYR A 714 8.57 -19.92 -31.02
CA TYR A 714 8.96 -18.59 -30.53
C TYR A 714 8.82 -18.47 -29.00
N VAL A 715 7.71 -18.95 -28.43
CA VAL A 715 7.48 -18.94 -26.97
C VAL A 715 8.50 -19.81 -26.24
N ILE A 716 8.76 -21.03 -26.72
CA ILE A 716 9.79 -21.93 -26.17
C ILE A 716 11.17 -21.28 -26.24
N GLY A 717 11.48 -20.59 -27.34
CA GLY A 717 12.70 -19.82 -27.48
C GLY A 717 12.83 -18.70 -26.43
N CYS A 718 11.76 -17.93 -26.22
CA CYS A 718 11.71 -16.88 -25.19
C CYS A 718 11.91 -17.44 -23.78
N LEU A 719 11.20 -18.50 -23.43
CA LEU A 719 11.31 -19.15 -22.12
C LEU A 719 12.71 -19.74 -21.90
N THR A 720 13.30 -20.35 -22.93
CA THR A 720 14.69 -20.85 -22.88
C THR A 720 15.67 -19.70 -22.62
N TYR A 721 15.47 -18.57 -23.30
CA TYR A 721 16.28 -17.38 -23.09
C TYR A 721 16.10 -16.78 -21.69
N ILE A 722 14.87 -16.69 -21.17
CA ILE A 722 14.61 -16.26 -19.79
C ILE A 722 15.41 -17.12 -18.82
N VAL A 723 15.29 -18.46 -18.90
CA VAL A 723 16.02 -19.37 -18.02
C VAL A 723 17.53 -19.13 -18.14
N SER A 724 18.06 -19.07 -19.37
CA SER A 724 19.49 -18.84 -19.61
C SER A 724 19.98 -17.49 -19.08
N ARG A 725 19.17 -16.43 -19.17
CA ARG A 725 19.51 -15.10 -18.67
C ARG A 725 19.51 -15.10 -17.16
N LEU A 726 18.45 -15.63 -16.54
CA LEU A 726 18.30 -15.64 -15.09
C LEU A 726 19.37 -16.49 -14.40
N THR A 727 19.78 -17.62 -14.98
CA THR A 727 20.84 -18.50 -14.44
C THR A 727 22.26 -18.10 -14.85
N SER A 728 22.43 -17.05 -15.67
CA SER A 728 23.76 -16.58 -16.03
C SER A 728 24.51 -16.10 -14.79
N LYS A 729 25.81 -16.43 -14.72
CA LYS A 729 26.67 -16.06 -13.59
C LYS A 729 26.70 -14.55 -13.33
N GLU A 730 26.68 -13.74 -14.40
CA GLU A 730 26.67 -12.28 -14.29
C GLU A 730 25.40 -11.75 -13.62
N ASN A 731 24.23 -12.28 -14.00
CA ASN A 731 22.98 -11.91 -13.35
C ASN A 731 22.90 -12.47 -11.93
N GLY A 732 23.36 -13.70 -11.70
CA GLY A 732 23.43 -14.27 -10.34
C GLY A 732 24.22 -13.39 -9.38
N ILE A 733 25.45 -13.03 -9.77
CA ILE A 733 26.31 -12.12 -8.98
C ILE A 733 25.65 -10.76 -8.80
N SER A 734 25.09 -10.17 -9.86
CA SER A 734 24.47 -8.84 -9.79
C SER A 734 23.25 -8.82 -8.88
N SER A 735 22.39 -9.83 -8.97
CA SER A 735 21.16 -9.94 -8.18
C SER A 735 21.43 -10.24 -6.71
N THR A 736 22.40 -11.13 -6.44
CA THR A 736 22.94 -11.35 -5.09
C THR A 736 23.51 -10.04 -4.54
N LYS A 737 24.38 -9.34 -5.28
CA LYS A 737 24.93 -8.04 -4.85
C LYS A 737 23.83 -7.01 -4.53
N ARG A 738 22.83 -6.85 -5.40
CA ARG A 738 21.71 -5.91 -5.16
C ARG A 738 20.93 -6.25 -3.89
N ARG A 739 20.79 -7.53 -3.57
CA ARG A 739 20.08 -8.02 -2.38
C ARG A 739 20.90 -7.94 -1.08
N PHE A 740 22.24 -8.06 -1.16
CA PHE A 740 23.11 -8.17 0.03
C PHE A 740 24.02 -6.97 0.28
N LYS A 741 24.41 -6.24 -0.76
CA LYS A 741 25.32 -5.09 -0.66
C LYS A 741 24.80 -3.97 -1.56
N PRO A 742 23.79 -3.21 -1.10
CA PRO A 742 23.35 -2.01 -1.80
C PRO A 742 24.39 -0.91 -1.62
N ASN A 743 25.62 -1.12 -2.08
CA ASN A 743 26.64 -0.09 -2.13
C ASN A 743 26.28 0.92 -3.24
N ASN A 744 26.81 2.14 -3.11
CA ASN A 744 26.64 3.28 -4.02
C ASN A 744 27.17 3.07 -5.46
N SER A 745 27.39 1.84 -5.92
CA SER A 745 27.74 1.58 -7.31
C SER A 745 26.56 1.90 -8.23
N GLU A 746 26.85 2.49 -9.38
CA GLU A 746 25.87 2.87 -10.42
C GLU A 746 24.93 1.71 -10.86
N ASP A 747 25.30 0.45 -10.56
CA ASP A 747 24.53 -0.74 -10.91
C ASP A 747 23.29 -1.00 -10.03
N ASN A 748 23.09 -0.28 -8.92
CA ASN A 748 21.97 -0.54 -7.99
C ASN A 748 20.70 0.27 -8.29
N THR A 749 20.52 0.67 -9.55
CA THR A 749 19.41 1.57 -9.95
C THR A 749 18.03 0.95 -9.79
N VAL A 750 17.90 -0.38 -9.90
CA VAL A 750 16.62 -1.12 -9.92
C VAL A 750 16.04 -1.37 -8.52
N GLY A 751 16.87 -1.40 -7.48
CA GLY A 751 16.45 -1.76 -6.11
C GLY A 751 16.17 -3.26 -5.91
N CYS A 752 15.87 -3.64 -4.68
CA CYS A 752 15.43 -4.99 -4.31
C CYS A 752 13.93 -5.12 -4.52
N PHE A 753 13.47 -6.29 -4.98
CA PHE A 753 12.05 -6.57 -5.19
C PHE A 753 11.49 -7.39 -4.03
N LEU A 754 10.36 -6.94 -3.49
CA LEU A 754 9.56 -7.66 -2.51
C LEU A 754 8.21 -7.98 -3.14
N ASN A 755 7.98 -9.25 -3.45
CA ASN A 755 6.71 -9.69 -4.01
C ASN A 755 5.67 -9.83 -2.90
N LEU A 756 4.56 -9.12 -3.02
CA LEU A 756 3.48 -9.10 -2.03
C LEU A 756 2.27 -9.91 -2.51
N HIS A 757 1.43 -10.31 -1.56
CA HIS A 757 0.23 -11.12 -1.75
C HIS A 757 -0.97 -10.64 -0.90
N CYS A 758 -0.86 -9.47 -0.26
CA CYS A 758 -1.86 -8.99 0.68
C CYS A 758 -3.02 -8.22 0.03
N GLY A 759 -2.85 -7.59 -1.13
CA GLY A 759 -3.78 -6.63 -1.74
C GLY A 759 -3.38 -5.17 -1.45
N HIS A 760 -4.16 -4.18 -1.93
CA HIS A 760 -3.74 -2.76 -1.87
C HIS A 760 -3.77 -2.14 -0.47
N ASN A 761 -4.84 -2.40 0.29
CA ASN A 761 -5.08 -1.76 1.59
C ASN A 761 -4.87 -2.71 2.78
N ASN A 762 -4.53 -3.95 2.49
CA ASN A 762 -4.31 -4.97 3.51
C ASN A 762 -2.91 -4.88 4.09
N HIS A 763 -2.76 -5.43 5.28
CA HIS A 763 -1.46 -5.54 5.91
C HIS A 763 -0.61 -6.65 5.27
N TYR A 764 0.69 -6.41 5.22
CA TYR A 764 1.66 -7.43 4.85
C TYR A 764 1.50 -8.66 5.75
N SER A 765 1.71 -9.84 5.16
CA SER A 765 1.85 -11.07 5.93
C SER A 765 3.03 -10.96 6.90
N THR A 766 3.05 -11.83 7.92
CA THR A 766 4.19 -11.90 8.86
C THR A 766 5.50 -12.16 8.10
N GLU A 767 5.48 -13.04 7.12
CA GLU A 767 6.65 -13.37 6.29
C GLU A 767 7.11 -12.20 5.43
N GLU A 768 6.18 -11.43 4.84
CA GLU A 768 6.49 -10.23 4.05
C GLU A 768 7.12 -9.13 4.92
N ARG A 769 6.61 -8.96 6.15
CA ARG A 769 7.18 -8.04 7.15
C ARG A 769 8.56 -8.46 7.61
N ASP A 770 8.77 -9.74 7.86
CA ASP A 770 10.08 -10.25 8.27
C ASP A 770 11.10 -10.08 7.15
N GLN A 771 10.68 -10.30 5.89
CA GLN A 771 11.52 -10.03 4.72
C GLN A 771 11.88 -8.55 4.59
N LEU A 772 10.91 -7.64 4.76
CA LEU A 772 11.17 -6.20 4.75
C LEU A 772 12.14 -5.81 5.87
N MET A 773 11.94 -6.31 7.11
CA MET A 773 12.82 -6.00 8.23
C MET A 773 14.23 -6.54 8.02
N ALA A 774 14.37 -7.74 7.44
CA ALA A 774 15.67 -8.29 7.08
C ALA A 774 16.41 -7.39 6.08
N LEU A 775 15.71 -6.83 5.09
CA LEU A 775 16.29 -5.86 4.15
C LEU A 775 16.66 -4.54 4.84
N ILE A 776 15.81 -4.04 5.74
CA ILE A 776 16.08 -2.84 6.54
C ILE A 776 17.35 -3.00 7.37
N ARG A 777 17.46 -4.08 8.15
CA ARG A 777 18.65 -4.35 8.99
C ARG A 777 19.93 -4.40 8.16
N ARG A 778 19.90 -5.07 7.01
CA ARG A 778 21.05 -5.12 6.07
C ARG A 778 21.47 -3.73 5.58
N CYS A 779 20.52 -2.85 5.30
CA CYS A 779 20.81 -1.50 4.80
C CYS A 779 21.26 -0.53 5.91
N CYS A 780 20.68 -0.66 7.11
CA CYS A 780 20.88 0.29 8.21
C CYS A 780 22.01 -0.10 9.16
N ASP A 781 22.13 -1.38 9.50
CA ASP A 781 23.06 -1.83 10.55
C ASP A 781 24.44 -2.17 9.98
N GLY A 782 24.56 -2.26 8.66
CA GLY A 782 25.80 -2.68 8.00
C GLY A 782 26.22 -4.10 8.37
N ASP A 783 25.35 -4.86 9.07
CA ASP A 783 25.62 -6.21 9.54
C ASP A 783 25.82 -7.13 8.33
N PRO A 784 27.03 -7.70 8.14
CA PRO A 784 27.19 -8.87 7.30
C PRO A 784 26.54 -10.04 8.05
N VAL A 785 25.39 -10.51 7.56
CA VAL A 785 24.70 -11.70 8.07
C VAL A 785 25.63 -12.92 8.06
#